data_AF-A0A2E6D4E9-F1
#
_entry.id   AF-A0A2E6D4E9-F1
#
_cell.length_a   1.000
_cell.length_b   1.000
_cell.length_c   1.000
_cell.angle_alpha   90.00
_cell.angle_beta   90.00
_cell.angle_gamma   90.00
#
_symmetry.space_group_name_H-M   'P 1'
#
loop_
_entity.id
_entity.type
_entity.pdbx_description
1 polymer ?
#
loop_
_entity_poly.entity_id
_entity_poly.type
_entity_poly.pdbx_seq_one_letter_code
_entity_poly.pdbx_strand_id
1 'polypeptide(L)'
;MDAILSPNVLLQILILTFGIYLLLSFLRTTRGSGLVGGVSLILIVGVYGMGLVAQTYELVEIEGIIAGLQALVFVIIAIIFQPELRRGIFILSESPLLTRFLRAHRKEVVAEVAAAVQTMAKKKQGALIAFERKTPLDAYIDGAVKLDSEVNRLLLDSIFQNGGTLHDGAVIIRGDRLVAAASLFPLTENVEISKSTGTRHRAALGLTEETDAVTITVSEETGIISICKRGSMERRIPQTDVEEILRERVGSDEAGSSGDDQAQERPPWFLRAISENLGQKFAALLLASLVFYGAYQSNTGNLNLDLYLVQVGTPIPAQAQGKALAVVLPQGHRLSPNPTGEEVTLSFSGPREKLTRLQELGLWQIEAHTPGAAEDSPGGRTALLLDLAGLTRNGVELEREVDVSWSEGAPPLMSEVFSSVTLQLDASMIEINGADLDERYEMDPTRIVFHPSHVPLTGPQTIIAQLGQGTTDEGPLLSGVHLGAGHESSQRLTTGLRTAWTEVGITLNVSRIEVEVPVRPVEVECRALDLVIGLQHLDPTYDPGTSGAREFEAPSKRAQVSIFTRGLVRGDPNSDDWVADRSAIVGFVKKHLRVFVDVDAIPPGSNRSRIQTLGLDDWRELLPLEAGRFAQACKGAAPGDLRIVFDEPEIQLVEIQEVPSNPAPPDKVPNSGEQ
;
A
#
# COMPACT_ATOMS: atom_id res chain seq x y z
N MET A 1 23.63 2.45 21.35
CA MET A 1 24.41 3.56 21.96
C MET A 1 24.48 4.77 21.04
N ASP A 2 24.54 4.59 19.72
CA ASP A 2 24.64 5.70 18.75
C ASP A 2 23.40 6.61 18.69
N ALA A 3 22.20 6.10 18.99
CA ALA A 3 20.97 6.91 19.06
C ALA A 3 20.98 7.91 20.23
N ILE A 4 21.58 7.54 21.38
CA ILE A 4 21.63 8.37 22.61
C ILE A 4 22.65 9.51 22.47
N LEU A 5 23.65 9.35 21.60
CA LEU A 5 24.71 10.35 21.33
C LEU A 5 24.41 11.24 20.12
N SER A 6 23.20 11.17 19.55
CA SER A 6 22.82 12.04 18.44
C SER A 6 22.91 13.52 18.86
N PRO A 7 23.35 14.44 17.96
CA PRO A 7 23.48 15.86 18.28
C PRO A 7 22.18 16.48 18.81
N ASN A 8 21.04 15.98 18.34
CA ASN A 8 19.71 16.41 18.76
C ASN A 8 19.40 16.00 20.20
N VAL A 9 19.71 14.76 20.58
CA VAL A 9 19.54 14.27 21.96
C VAL A 9 20.46 15.04 22.90
N LEU A 10 21.71 15.28 22.52
CA LEU A 10 22.65 16.07 23.33
C LEU A 10 22.16 17.51 23.52
N LEU A 11 21.60 18.12 22.48
CA LEU A 11 21.00 19.45 22.54
C LEU A 11 19.77 19.48 23.45
N GLN A 12 18.89 18.47 23.37
CA GLN A 12 17.71 18.34 24.24
C GLN A 12 18.13 18.22 25.71
N ILE A 13 19.12 17.37 26.02
CA ILE A 13 19.68 17.23 27.37
C ILE A 13 20.30 18.56 27.84
N LEU A 14 21.01 19.28 26.97
CA LEU A 14 21.62 20.58 27.30
C LEU A 14 20.55 21.63 27.63
N ILE A 15 19.50 21.74 26.81
CA ILE A 15 18.38 22.68 27.03
C ILE A 15 17.68 22.35 28.35
N LEU A 16 17.38 21.07 28.58
CA LEU A 16 16.74 20.62 29.81
C LEU A 16 17.62 20.88 31.04
N THR A 17 18.93 20.62 30.93
CA THR A 17 19.93 20.93 31.97
C THR A 17 19.96 22.41 32.29
N PHE A 18 19.92 23.28 31.26
CA PHE A 18 19.90 24.73 31.46
C PHE A 18 18.61 25.19 32.16
N GLY A 19 17.45 24.67 31.75
CA GLY A 19 16.16 24.98 32.39
C GLY A 19 16.10 24.52 33.84
N ILE A 20 16.52 23.28 34.13
CA ILE A 20 16.61 22.75 35.50
C ILE A 20 17.63 23.53 36.32
N TYR A 21 18.77 23.89 35.75
CA TYR A 21 19.78 24.71 36.43
C TYR A 21 19.23 26.07 36.84
N LEU A 22 18.51 26.75 35.94
CA LEU A 22 17.82 28.01 36.24
C LEU A 22 16.81 27.83 37.36
N LEU A 23 15.99 26.78 37.30
CA LEU A 23 15.02 26.45 38.34
C LEU A 23 15.71 26.23 39.70
N LEU A 24 16.73 25.36 39.75
CA LEU A 24 17.49 25.10 40.99
C LEU A 24 18.20 26.35 41.52
N SER A 25 18.66 27.26 40.65
CA SER A 25 19.31 28.50 41.05
C SER A 25 18.32 29.50 41.66
N PHE A 26 17.12 29.55 41.09
CA PHE A 26 16.02 30.34 41.59
C PHE A 26 15.58 29.83 42.98
N LEU A 27 15.44 28.52 43.13
CA LEU A 27 15.07 27.86 44.40
C LEU A 27 16.08 28.04 45.53
N ARG A 28 17.35 28.35 45.23
CA ARG A 28 18.39 28.53 46.26
C ARG A 28 18.45 29.95 46.83
N THR A 29 17.89 30.93 46.12
CA THR A 29 18.06 32.36 46.44
C THR A 29 17.06 32.85 47.49
N THR A 30 15.96 32.13 47.71
CA THR A 30 14.93 32.45 48.71
C THR A 30 15.25 31.82 50.08
N ARG A 31 15.37 32.62 51.15
CA ARG A 31 15.86 32.15 52.46
C ARG A 31 14.96 31.16 53.21
N GLY A 32 13.70 30.98 52.81
CA GLY A 32 12.83 29.90 53.30
C GLY A 32 12.87 28.60 52.47
N SER A 33 13.51 28.62 51.30
CA SER A 33 13.40 27.56 50.31
C SER A 33 14.60 26.62 50.25
N GLY A 34 15.61 26.76 51.12
CA GLY A 34 16.73 25.81 51.18
C GLY A 34 16.26 24.40 51.59
N LEU A 35 15.44 24.32 52.65
CA LEU A 35 14.84 23.06 53.11
C LEU A 35 13.77 22.57 52.13
N VAL A 36 12.87 23.46 51.72
CA VAL A 36 11.78 23.14 50.77
C VAL A 36 12.34 22.68 49.42
N GLY A 37 13.34 23.38 48.89
CA GLY A 37 14.03 23.04 47.65
C GLY A 37 14.83 21.74 47.76
N GLY A 38 15.51 21.51 48.88
CA GLY A 38 16.22 20.26 49.14
C GLY A 38 15.28 19.05 49.25
N VAL A 39 14.20 19.18 50.02
CA VAL A 39 13.17 18.14 50.15
C VAL A 39 12.48 17.88 48.82
N SER A 40 12.15 18.93 48.06
CA SER A 40 11.53 18.79 46.73
C SER A 40 12.47 18.10 45.75
N LEU A 41 13.77 18.41 45.78
CA LEU A 41 14.76 17.74 44.95
C LEU A 41 14.88 16.25 45.28
N ILE A 42 14.94 15.90 46.56
CA ILE A 42 14.99 14.50 47.01
C ILE A 42 13.71 13.76 46.59
N LEU A 43 12.54 14.40 46.72
CA LEU A 43 11.26 13.84 46.29
C LEU A 43 11.19 13.60 44.79
N ILE A 44 11.63 14.57 43.97
CA ILE A 44 11.66 14.43 42.51
C ILE A 44 12.63 13.30 42.13
N VAL A 45 13.88 13.37 42.58
CA VAL A 45 14.91 12.37 42.23
C VAL A 45 14.51 10.98 42.74
N GLY A 46 13.99 10.89 43.96
CA GLY A 46 13.59 9.63 44.58
C GLY A 46 12.39 8.99 43.86
N VAL A 47 11.32 9.74 43.64
CA VAL A 47 10.08 9.19 43.06
C VAL A 47 10.20 8.95 41.56
N TYR A 48 10.86 9.85 40.81
CA TYR A 48 11.12 9.61 39.39
C TYR A 48 12.22 8.57 39.18
N GLY A 49 13.25 8.54 40.03
CA GLY A 49 14.29 7.52 39.99
C GLY A 49 13.75 6.12 40.30
N MET A 50 12.84 5.99 41.28
CA MET A 50 12.17 4.72 41.57
C MET A 50 11.30 4.25 40.39
N GLY A 51 10.64 5.18 39.70
CA GLY A 51 9.85 4.87 38.50
C GLY A 51 10.70 4.28 37.37
N LEU A 52 11.89 4.84 37.15
CA LEU A 52 12.84 4.30 36.18
C LEU A 52 13.33 2.89 36.53
N VAL A 53 13.61 2.64 37.81
CA VAL A 53 13.98 1.31 38.28
C VAL A 53 12.83 0.34 38.04
N ALA A 54 11.59 0.71 38.38
CA ALA A 54 10.42 -0.14 38.16
C ALA A 54 10.20 -0.48 36.67
N GLN A 55 10.37 0.49 35.77
CA GLN A 55 10.31 0.27 34.31
C GLN A 55 11.42 -0.66 33.83
N THR A 56 12.63 -0.51 34.35
CA THR A 56 13.78 -1.35 33.96
C THR A 56 13.57 -2.82 34.34
N TYR A 57 12.81 -3.10 35.40
CA TYR A 57 12.49 -4.44 35.86
C TYR A 57 11.09 -4.93 35.44
N GLU A 58 10.40 -4.20 34.55
CA GLU A 58 9.05 -4.54 34.05
C GLU A 58 8.01 -4.81 35.16
N LEU A 59 8.10 -4.08 36.27
CA LEU A 59 7.24 -4.26 37.45
C LEU A 59 5.91 -3.51 37.27
N VAL A 60 4.97 -4.10 36.52
CA VAL A 60 3.72 -3.47 36.08
C VAL A 60 2.87 -2.91 37.24
N GLU A 61 2.70 -3.65 38.34
CA GLU A 61 1.89 -3.18 39.48
C GLU A 61 2.56 -2.01 40.21
N ILE A 62 3.89 -2.05 40.33
CA ILE A 62 4.68 -1.01 40.99
C ILE A 62 4.72 0.25 40.12
N GLU A 63 4.80 0.11 38.81
CA GLU A 63 4.73 1.24 37.87
C GLU A 63 3.43 2.03 38.05
N GLY A 64 2.29 1.34 38.16
CA GLY A 64 0.99 1.99 38.41
C GLY A 64 0.95 2.78 39.71
N ILE A 65 1.51 2.22 40.80
CA ILE A 65 1.59 2.90 42.10
C ILE A 65 2.51 4.12 42.03
N ILE A 66 3.67 3.98 41.39
CA ILE A 66 4.65 5.06 41.25
C ILE A 66 4.09 6.18 40.38
N ALA A 67 3.38 5.89 39.30
CA ALA A 67 2.73 6.89 38.46
C ALA A 67 1.72 7.75 39.26
N GLY A 68 0.91 7.10 40.10
CA GLY A 68 0.01 7.81 41.02
C GLY A 68 0.76 8.69 42.02
N LEU A 69 1.88 8.20 42.56
CA LEU A 69 2.74 8.95 43.48
C LEU A 69 3.41 10.16 42.79
N GLN A 70 3.90 10.00 41.55
CA GLN A 70 4.48 11.08 40.76
C GLN A 70 3.50 12.23 40.54
N ALA A 71 2.23 11.91 40.22
CA ALA A 71 1.18 12.91 40.09
C ALA A 71 0.93 13.66 41.40
N LEU A 72 0.87 12.96 42.53
CA LEU A 72 0.69 13.56 43.85
C LEU A 72 1.86 14.49 44.22
N VAL A 73 3.10 14.05 43.97
CA VAL A 73 4.31 14.85 44.24
C VAL A 73 4.32 16.13 43.41
N PHE A 74 3.93 16.08 42.14
CA PHE A 74 3.81 17.27 41.30
C PHE A 74 2.83 18.28 41.89
N VAL A 75 1.65 17.82 42.35
CA VAL A 75 0.65 18.69 42.99
C VAL A 75 1.18 19.31 44.27
N ILE A 76 1.81 18.52 45.14
CA ILE A 76 2.40 19.00 46.41
C ILE A 76 3.45 20.07 46.13
N ILE A 77 4.34 19.84 45.16
CA ILE A 77 5.39 20.78 44.75
C ILE A 77 4.77 22.06 44.20
N ALA A 78 3.75 21.98 43.34
CA ALA A 78 3.07 23.15 42.79
C ALA A 78 2.41 24.02 43.89
N ILE A 79 1.80 23.38 44.90
CA ILE A 79 1.22 24.09 46.06
C ILE A 79 2.32 24.76 46.89
N ILE A 80 3.39 24.02 47.18
CA ILE A 80 4.50 24.53 47.99
C ILE A 80 5.23 25.69 47.30
N PHE A 81 5.40 25.64 45.98
CA PHE A 81 6.09 26.67 45.19
C PHE A 81 5.18 27.76 44.61
N GLN A 82 3.89 27.76 44.96
CA GLN A 82 2.97 28.80 44.53
C GLN A 82 3.46 30.23 44.85
N PRO A 83 4.02 30.51 46.05
CA PRO A 83 4.57 31.84 46.39
C PRO A 83 5.78 32.23 45.54
N GLU A 84 6.66 31.27 45.25
CA GLU A 84 7.90 31.47 44.49
C GLU A 84 7.62 31.71 43.01
N LEU A 85 6.68 30.97 42.40
CA LEU A 85 6.25 31.20 41.02
C LEU A 85 5.68 32.62 40.84
N ARG A 86 4.88 33.08 41.80
CA ARG A 86 4.37 34.46 41.84
C ARG A 86 5.51 35.48 41.89
N ARG A 87 6.51 35.25 42.75
CA ARG A 87 7.70 36.11 42.89
C ARG A 87 8.60 36.08 41.65
N GLY A 88 8.75 34.92 41.01
CA GLY A 88 9.53 34.76 39.78
C GLY A 88 8.95 35.54 38.61
N ILE A 89 7.62 35.51 38.44
CA ILE A 89 6.91 36.31 37.43
C ILE A 89 7.11 37.82 37.68
N PHE A 90 7.10 38.25 38.94
CA PHE A 90 7.37 39.64 39.31
C PHE A 90 8.78 40.07 38.90
N ILE A 91 9.80 39.26 39.20
CA ILE A 91 11.19 39.51 38.81
C ILE A 91 11.37 39.50 37.29
N LEU A 92 10.68 38.61 36.58
CA LEU A 92 10.74 38.52 35.11
C LEU A 92 10.05 39.71 34.42
N SER A 93 9.17 40.43 35.12
CA SER A 93 8.47 41.61 34.61
C SER A 93 9.27 42.92 34.71
N GLU A 94 10.33 42.96 35.52
CA GLU A 94 11.17 44.14 35.65
C GLU A 94 12.28 44.16 34.59
N SER A 95 12.07 44.98 33.55
CA SER A 95 13.00 45.10 32.42
C SER A 95 14.40 45.61 32.82
N PRO A 96 15.49 45.04 32.29
CA PRO A 96 16.86 45.57 32.43
C PRO A 96 17.10 46.89 31.67
N LEU A 97 16.08 47.45 31.01
CA LEU A 97 16.14 48.74 30.32
C LEU A 97 15.79 49.92 31.23
N LEU A 98 15.06 49.69 32.33
CA LEU A 98 14.63 50.75 33.27
C LEU A 98 15.78 51.26 34.17
N THR A 99 16.81 50.44 34.39
CA THR A 99 18.02 50.77 35.17
C THR A 99 18.85 51.89 34.53
N ARG A 100 18.77 52.11 33.21
CA ARG A 100 19.50 53.19 32.52
C ARG A 100 18.89 54.58 32.77
N PHE A 101 17.57 54.67 32.93
CA PHE A 101 16.88 55.95 33.19
C PHE A 101 17.00 56.39 34.66
N LEU A 102 17.04 55.42 35.58
CA LEU A 102 17.25 55.63 37.02
C LEU A 102 18.64 56.18 37.39
N ARG A 103 19.65 56.07 36.50
CA ARG A 103 21.03 56.50 36.77
C ARG A 103 21.20 58.02 36.81
N ALA A 104 20.33 58.78 36.13
CA ALA A 104 20.34 60.24 36.15
C ALA A 104 19.72 60.81 37.43
N HIS A 105 18.56 60.27 37.85
CA HIS A 105 17.82 60.73 39.03
C HIS A 105 18.43 60.27 40.38
N ARG A 106 19.14 59.13 40.41
CA ARG A 106 19.85 58.67 41.63
C ARG A 106 20.91 59.65 42.15
N LYS A 107 21.48 60.52 41.29
CA LYS A 107 22.50 61.50 41.72
C LYS A 107 21.90 62.58 42.63
N GLU A 108 20.68 63.02 42.33
CA GLU A 108 19.97 64.06 43.08
C GLU A 108 19.44 63.51 44.42
N VAL A 109 18.95 62.27 44.41
CA VAL A 109 18.43 61.59 45.61
C VAL A 109 19.49 61.39 46.69
N VAL A 110 20.69 60.94 46.31
CA VAL A 110 21.80 60.72 47.26
C VAL A 110 22.22 62.05 47.91
N ALA A 111 22.23 63.15 47.15
CA ALA A 111 22.55 64.47 47.67
C ALA A 111 21.50 64.96 48.67
N GLU A 112 20.21 64.79 48.37
CA GLU A 112 19.13 65.16 49.30
C GLU A 112 19.13 64.31 50.59
N VAL A 113 19.36 63.00 50.48
CA VAL A 113 19.50 62.13 51.66
C VAL A 113 20.73 62.49 52.48
N ALA A 114 21.88 62.73 51.84
CA ALA A 114 23.10 63.13 52.54
C ALA A 114 22.91 64.45 53.29
N ALA A 115 22.26 65.46 52.67
CA ALA A 115 21.96 66.73 53.31
C ALA A 115 21.01 66.59 54.51
N ALA A 116 19.99 65.74 54.41
CA ALA A 116 19.08 65.42 55.53
C ALA A 116 19.83 64.71 56.66
N VAL A 117 20.61 63.68 56.34
CA VAL A 117 21.41 62.91 57.31
C VAL A 117 22.43 63.80 58.05
N GLN A 118 23.09 64.73 57.35
CA GLN A 118 23.98 65.70 58.00
C GLN A 118 23.23 66.61 58.97
N THR A 119 22.02 67.06 58.59
CA THR A 119 21.17 67.91 59.44
C THR A 119 20.69 67.16 60.68
N MET A 120 20.22 65.92 60.50
CA MET A 120 19.80 65.02 61.58
C MET A 120 20.96 64.67 62.52
N ALA A 121 22.17 64.43 61.99
CA ALA A 121 23.36 64.16 62.79
C ALA A 121 23.73 65.35 63.70
N LYS A 122 23.66 66.59 63.19
CA LYS A 122 23.89 67.81 63.99
C LYS A 122 22.84 67.99 65.09
N LYS A 123 21.58 67.65 64.80
CA LYS A 123 20.47 67.71 65.76
C LYS A 123 20.38 66.49 66.70
N LYS A 124 21.24 65.47 66.50
CA LYS A 124 21.14 64.15 67.15
C LYS A 124 19.75 63.53 67.03
N GLN A 125 19.20 63.61 65.83
CA GLN A 125 17.90 63.06 65.48
C GLN A 125 18.10 61.67 64.87
N GLY A 126 17.45 60.66 65.44
CA GLY A 126 17.62 59.28 65.00
C GLY A 126 16.99 59.03 63.63
N ALA A 127 17.71 58.37 62.73
CA ALA A 127 17.23 58.08 61.38
C ALA A 127 17.64 56.70 60.90
N LEU A 128 16.80 56.10 60.06
CA LEU A 128 17.05 54.81 59.40
C LEU A 128 16.45 54.85 57.99
N ILE A 129 17.31 54.90 56.98
CA ILE A 129 16.90 55.01 55.57
C ILE A 129 17.51 53.83 54.80
N ALA A 130 16.69 53.11 54.05
CA ALA A 130 17.08 51.99 53.21
C ALA A 130 16.92 52.33 51.72
N PHE A 131 17.95 52.01 50.93
CA PHE A 131 17.93 52.10 49.48
C PHE A 131 17.69 50.71 48.88
N GLU A 132 16.57 50.56 48.19
CA GLU A 132 16.24 49.35 47.44
C GLU A 132 17.17 49.19 46.23
N ARG A 133 17.61 47.95 46.00
CA ARG A 133 18.57 47.60 44.95
C ARG A 133 18.02 46.48 44.08
N LYS A 134 18.71 45.35 43.93
CA LYS A 134 18.23 44.24 43.08
C LYS A 134 17.16 43.41 43.80
N THR A 135 17.25 43.31 45.11
CA THR A 135 16.26 42.62 45.92
C THR A 135 15.12 43.60 46.25
N PRO A 136 13.89 43.33 45.79
CA PRO A 136 12.75 44.18 46.10
C PRO A 136 12.40 44.10 47.59
N LEU A 137 12.01 45.23 48.17
CA LEU A 137 11.68 45.36 49.59
C LEU A 137 10.17 45.31 49.87
N ASP A 138 9.34 44.78 48.96
CA ASP A 138 7.87 44.79 49.08
C ASP A 138 7.35 44.18 50.38
N ALA A 139 8.00 43.12 50.86
CA ALA A 139 7.67 42.48 52.14
C ALA A 139 7.76 43.44 53.35
N TYR A 140 8.59 44.47 53.26
CA TYR A 140 8.75 45.50 54.29
C TYR A 140 7.88 46.73 54.02
N ILE A 141 7.46 46.94 52.78
CA ILE A 141 6.57 48.04 52.37
C ILE A 141 5.12 47.75 52.75
N ASP A 142 4.68 46.48 52.70
CA ASP A 142 3.29 46.12 52.94
C ASP A 142 2.80 46.37 54.37
N GLY A 143 3.70 46.32 55.36
CA GLY A 143 3.41 46.66 56.76
C GLY A 143 3.67 48.12 57.14
N ALA A 144 4.11 48.95 56.19
CA ALA A 144 4.56 50.33 56.40
C ALA A 144 3.54 51.37 55.93
N VAL A 145 3.76 52.65 56.28
CA VAL A 145 2.94 53.76 55.75
C VAL A 145 3.43 54.11 54.35
N LYS A 146 2.62 53.78 53.33
CA LYS A 146 2.91 54.07 51.92
C LYS A 146 2.75 55.58 51.67
N LEU A 147 3.82 56.24 51.24
CA LEU A 147 3.85 57.69 51.00
C LEU A 147 3.98 58.04 49.51
N ASP A 148 4.72 57.23 48.75
CA ASP A 148 5.04 57.43 47.33
C ASP A 148 5.28 58.90 46.94
N SER A 149 6.39 59.47 47.39
CA SER A 149 6.72 60.90 47.21
C SER A 149 8.12 61.09 46.63
N GLU A 150 8.39 62.27 46.09
CA GLU A 150 9.75 62.65 45.68
C GLU A 150 10.66 62.77 46.90
N VAL A 151 11.92 62.35 46.77
CA VAL A 151 12.89 62.43 47.87
C VAL A 151 13.36 63.88 48.03
N ASN A 152 13.02 64.48 49.17
CA ASN A 152 13.40 65.85 49.53
C ASN A 152 13.94 65.89 50.96
N ARG A 153 15.04 66.60 51.22
CA ARG A 153 15.62 66.72 52.57
C ARG A 153 14.62 67.21 53.63
N LEU A 154 13.72 68.13 53.27
CA LEU A 154 12.74 68.69 54.20
C LEU A 154 11.71 67.63 54.62
N LEU A 155 11.33 66.75 53.69
CA LEU A 155 10.43 65.64 53.96
C LEU A 155 11.11 64.61 54.88
N LEU A 156 12.37 64.26 54.60
CA LEU A 156 13.15 63.35 55.44
C LEU A 156 13.35 63.90 56.85
N ASP A 157 13.73 65.17 56.99
CA ASP A 157 13.85 65.86 58.27
C ASP A 157 12.52 65.85 59.05
N SER A 158 11.39 66.02 58.36
CA SER A 158 10.06 66.00 58.96
C SER A 158 9.62 64.60 59.39
N ILE A 159 9.92 63.55 58.59
CA ILE A 159 9.56 62.16 58.92
C ILE A 159 10.27 61.73 60.20
N PHE A 160 11.55 62.03 60.34
CA PHE A 160 12.33 61.61 61.50
C PHE A 160 12.22 62.55 62.69
N GLN A 161 11.37 63.59 62.65
CA GLN A 161 11.28 64.57 63.73
C GLN A 161 10.84 63.89 65.02
N ASN A 162 11.54 64.19 66.13
CA ASN A 162 11.22 63.60 67.44
C ASN A 162 9.76 63.86 67.81
N GLY A 163 9.01 62.79 68.11
CA GLY A 163 7.58 62.87 68.45
C GLY A 163 6.62 62.85 67.25
N GLY A 164 7.11 62.76 66.00
CA GLY A 164 6.27 62.55 64.82
C GLY A 164 5.66 61.14 64.75
N THR A 165 4.58 60.93 64.03
CA THR A 165 3.99 59.58 63.92
C THR A 165 4.79 58.63 63.02
N LEU A 166 5.60 59.16 62.10
CA LEU A 166 6.35 58.39 61.10
C LEU A 166 7.82 58.11 61.46
N HIS A 167 8.31 58.68 62.58
CA HIS A 167 9.73 58.61 62.97
C HIS A 167 10.15 57.26 63.59
N ASP A 168 9.17 56.42 63.94
CA ASP A 168 9.40 55.12 64.54
C ASP A 168 9.42 54.04 63.45
N GLY A 169 10.62 53.64 63.07
CA GLY A 169 10.88 52.71 61.97
C GLY A 169 11.79 53.29 60.90
N ALA A 170 11.73 52.69 59.71
CA ALA A 170 12.60 53.00 58.58
C ALA A 170 11.86 53.67 57.43
N VAL A 171 12.61 54.42 56.63
CA VAL A 171 12.18 54.91 55.33
C VAL A 171 12.77 54.03 54.23
N ILE A 172 11.97 53.69 53.22
CA ILE A 172 12.41 52.93 52.04
C ILE A 172 12.38 53.83 50.81
N ILE A 173 13.53 53.93 50.15
CA ILE A 173 13.72 54.66 48.89
C ILE A 173 13.92 53.64 47.77
N ARG A 174 13.06 53.70 46.75
CA ARG A 174 13.14 52.89 45.53
C ARG A 174 13.39 53.81 44.35
N GLY A 175 14.57 53.67 43.73
CA GLY A 175 14.97 54.54 42.63
C GLY A 175 15.10 55.99 43.09
N ASP A 176 14.16 56.83 42.69
CA ASP A 176 14.06 58.26 42.98
C ASP A 176 12.89 58.65 43.89
N ARG A 177 12.14 57.66 44.39
CA ARG A 177 10.95 57.90 45.22
C ARG A 177 11.09 57.33 46.62
N LEU A 178 10.54 58.07 47.58
CA LEU A 178 10.29 57.61 48.94
C LEU A 178 8.97 56.83 48.93
N VAL A 179 9.06 55.50 48.98
CA VAL A 179 7.90 54.61 48.79
C VAL A 179 7.14 54.40 50.09
N ALA A 180 7.86 54.24 51.20
CA ALA A 180 7.29 53.97 52.51
C ALA A 180 8.09 54.60 53.66
N ALA A 181 7.40 54.89 54.76
CA ALA A 181 7.96 55.29 56.05
C ALA A 181 7.37 54.43 57.17
N ALA A 182 7.96 54.49 58.38
CA ALA A 182 7.61 53.64 59.51
C ALA A 182 7.69 52.12 59.20
N SER A 183 8.62 51.73 58.33
CA SER A 183 8.87 50.33 57.98
C SER A 183 9.63 49.61 59.10
N LEU A 184 9.22 48.39 59.43
CA LEU A 184 9.91 47.55 60.40
C LEU A 184 10.86 46.58 59.69
N PHE A 185 12.14 46.63 60.06
CA PHE A 185 13.17 45.72 59.53
C PHE A 185 13.56 44.64 60.54
N PRO A 186 14.03 43.47 60.08
CA PRO A 186 14.53 42.42 60.96
C PRO A 186 15.75 42.92 61.74
N LEU A 187 15.87 42.51 62.99
CA LEU A 187 17.00 42.84 63.85
C LEU A 187 18.08 41.77 63.69
N THR A 188 19.33 42.19 63.51
CA THR A 188 20.48 41.27 63.57
C THR A 188 20.53 40.52 64.92
N GLU A 189 20.86 39.23 64.83
CA GLU A 189 21.16 38.35 65.97
C GLU A 189 22.66 38.33 66.31
N ASN A 190 23.49 39.05 65.55
CA ASN A 190 24.93 39.05 65.76
C ASN A 190 25.31 39.67 67.13
N VAL A 191 25.78 38.81 68.03
CA VAL A 191 26.08 39.13 69.43
C VAL A 191 27.21 40.15 69.56
N GLU A 192 28.18 40.16 68.64
CA GLU A 192 29.35 41.06 68.70
C GLU A 192 28.96 42.54 68.53
N ILE A 193 27.92 42.82 67.73
CA ILE A 193 27.46 44.18 67.43
C ILE A 193 26.36 44.62 68.42
N SER A 194 25.59 43.67 68.93
CA SER A 194 24.42 43.88 69.81
C SER A 194 24.71 44.64 71.13
N LYS A 195 25.94 44.61 71.65
CA LYS A 195 26.28 45.19 72.95
C LYS A 195 26.53 46.71 72.93
N SER A 196 26.66 47.32 71.76
CA SER A 196 27.07 48.73 71.60
C SER A 196 26.24 49.55 70.60
N THR A 197 25.10 49.02 70.17
CA THR A 197 24.27 49.61 69.11
C THR A 197 22.77 49.58 69.45
N GLY A 198 22.09 50.69 69.16
CA GLY A 198 20.64 50.81 69.35
C GLY A 198 19.83 50.01 68.32
N THR A 199 18.52 49.92 68.54
CA THR A 199 17.58 49.12 67.74
C THR A 199 17.61 49.47 66.25
N ARG A 200 17.69 50.77 65.88
CA ARG A 200 17.81 51.20 64.47
C ARG A 200 19.05 50.68 63.76
N HIS A 201 20.19 50.60 64.45
CA HIS A 201 21.43 50.07 63.89
C HIS A 201 21.37 48.55 63.69
N ARG A 202 20.73 47.86 64.64
CA ARG A 202 20.47 46.41 64.52
C ARG A 202 19.49 46.10 63.39
N ALA A 203 18.48 46.94 63.21
CA ALA A 203 17.50 46.85 62.13
C ALA A 203 18.15 47.13 60.76
N ALA A 204 19.01 48.15 60.69
CA ALA A 204 19.80 48.44 59.51
C ALA A 204 20.69 47.27 59.10
N LEU A 205 21.39 46.67 60.07
CA LEU A 205 22.27 45.55 59.81
C LEU A 205 21.47 44.32 59.39
N GLY A 206 20.40 43.97 60.13
CA GLY A 206 19.55 42.83 59.83
C GLY A 206 18.95 42.90 58.42
N LEU A 207 18.46 44.08 57.99
CA LEU A 207 18.00 44.24 56.61
C LEU A 207 19.11 43.93 55.58
N THR A 208 20.32 44.43 55.80
CA THR A 208 21.44 44.23 54.86
C THR A 208 22.09 42.85 54.98
N GLU A 209 21.82 42.10 56.04
CA GLU A 209 22.14 40.68 56.12
C GLU A 209 21.23 39.88 55.19
N GLU A 210 19.96 40.26 55.07
CA GLU A 210 18.95 39.55 54.26
C GLU A 210 18.85 40.02 52.80
N THR A 211 19.25 41.25 52.52
CA THR A 211 19.05 41.90 51.23
C THR A 211 20.32 42.57 50.72
N ASP A 212 20.37 42.89 49.43
CA ASP A 212 21.47 43.67 48.85
C ASP A 212 21.30 45.18 49.07
N ALA A 213 20.29 45.59 49.85
CA ALA A 213 20.00 46.99 50.16
C ALA A 213 21.19 47.65 50.87
N VAL A 214 21.25 48.97 50.71
CA VAL A 214 22.20 49.81 51.45
C VAL A 214 21.39 50.63 52.42
N THR A 215 21.77 50.62 53.70
CA THR A 215 21.10 51.39 54.73
C THR A 215 22.02 52.46 55.29
N ILE A 216 21.46 53.60 55.66
CA ILE A 216 22.16 54.67 56.38
C ILE A 216 21.39 54.97 57.67
N THR A 217 22.13 55.07 58.77
CA THR A 217 21.57 55.35 60.09
C THR A 217 22.24 56.54 60.76
N VAL A 218 21.45 57.26 61.55
CA VAL A 218 21.93 58.31 62.46
C VAL A 218 21.59 57.91 63.88
N SER A 219 22.58 57.94 64.78
CA SER A 219 22.38 57.67 66.20
C SER A 219 21.69 58.85 66.90
N GLU A 220 20.59 58.58 67.61
CA GLU A 220 19.90 59.58 68.43
C GLU A 220 20.68 59.99 69.69
N GLU A 221 21.56 59.13 70.19
CA GLU A 221 22.37 59.42 71.38
C GLU A 221 23.62 60.25 71.02
N THR A 222 24.27 59.87 69.92
CA THR A 222 25.62 60.34 69.59
C THR A 222 25.69 61.17 68.31
N GLY A 223 24.66 61.18 67.47
CA GLY A 223 24.68 61.81 66.14
C GLY A 223 25.61 61.12 65.14
N ILE A 224 26.17 59.96 65.49
CA ILE A 224 27.09 59.20 64.63
C ILE A 224 26.31 58.64 63.43
N ILE A 225 26.86 58.85 62.24
CA ILE A 225 26.36 58.29 60.99
C ILE A 225 27.03 56.93 60.74
N SER A 226 26.23 55.93 60.37
CA SER A 226 26.70 54.61 59.98
C SER A 226 26.03 54.16 58.69
N ILE A 227 26.73 53.39 57.87
CA ILE A 227 26.17 52.75 56.67
C ILE A 227 26.28 51.24 56.83
N CYS A 228 25.24 50.50 56.49
CA CYS A 228 25.30 49.05 56.38
C CYS A 228 25.12 48.60 54.93
N LYS A 229 25.86 47.55 54.55
CA LYS A 229 25.78 46.89 53.25
C LYS A 229 26.25 45.45 53.39
N ARG A 230 25.48 44.48 52.88
CA ARG A 230 25.82 43.05 52.87
C ARG A 230 26.26 42.50 54.23
N GLY A 231 25.54 42.85 55.29
CA GLY A 231 25.81 42.39 56.66
C GLY A 231 27.08 42.98 57.30
N SER A 232 27.65 44.04 56.73
CA SER A 232 28.75 44.82 57.32
C SER A 232 28.27 46.22 57.68
N MET A 233 28.72 46.75 58.81
CA MET A 233 28.42 48.10 59.29
C MET A 233 29.68 48.94 59.38
N GLU A 234 29.72 50.02 58.62
CA GLU A 234 30.74 51.05 58.73
C GLU A 234 30.24 52.19 59.62
N ARG A 235 30.94 52.44 60.72
CA ARG A 235 30.56 53.42 61.75
C ARG A 235 31.46 54.65 61.67
N ARG A 236 30.95 55.78 62.16
CA ARG A 236 31.69 57.06 62.27
C ARG A 236 32.06 57.65 60.90
N ILE A 237 31.09 57.66 60.00
CA ILE A 237 31.24 58.35 58.72
C ILE A 237 31.29 59.86 58.98
N PRO A 238 32.35 60.57 58.52
CA PRO A 238 32.44 62.02 58.65
C PRO A 238 31.30 62.71 57.91
N GLN A 239 30.70 63.74 58.51
CA GLN A 239 29.55 64.46 57.91
C GLN A 239 29.87 65.05 56.52
N THR A 240 31.12 65.43 56.26
CA THR A 240 31.58 65.97 54.98
C THR A 240 31.60 64.93 53.86
N ASP A 241 31.76 63.65 54.21
CA ASP A 241 32.06 62.58 53.25
C ASP A 241 30.85 61.68 53.01
N VAL A 242 29.72 61.94 53.70
CA VAL A 242 28.49 61.14 53.63
C VAL A 242 27.99 60.99 52.20
N GLU A 243 27.96 62.07 51.43
CA GLU A 243 27.44 62.04 50.06
C GLU A 243 28.30 61.15 49.16
N GLU A 244 29.62 61.29 49.24
CA GLU A 244 30.57 60.54 48.42
C GLU A 244 30.56 59.06 48.77
N ILE A 245 30.64 58.72 50.07
CA ILE A 245 30.62 57.34 50.55
C ILE A 245 29.26 56.70 50.24
N LEU A 246 28.15 57.40 50.46
CA LEU A 246 26.82 56.86 50.14
C LEU A 246 26.65 56.63 48.64
N ARG A 247 27.13 57.56 47.80
CA ARG A 247 27.12 57.42 46.33
C ARG A 247 27.93 56.22 45.89
N GLU A 248 29.12 56.05 46.46
CA GLU A 248 29.95 54.88 46.19
C GLU A 248 29.21 53.61 46.59
N ARG A 249 28.68 53.49 47.82
CA ARG A 249 28.06 52.24 48.30
C ARG A 249 26.78 51.87 47.57
N VAL A 250 25.96 52.85 47.21
CA VAL A 250 24.74 52.65 46.40
C VAL A 250 25.09 52.30 44.95
N GLY A 251 26.20 52.84 44.40
CA GLY A 251 26.62 52.62 43.01
C GLY A 251 27.61 51.47 42.72
N SER A 252 28.34 50.98 43.73
CA SER A 252 29.59 50.20 43.56
C SER A 252 29.46 48.74 43.14
N ASP A 253 28.29 48.10 43.10
CA ASP A 253 28.24 46.68 42.65
C ASP A 253 28.16 46.52 41.12
N GLU A 254 28.15 47.62 40.34
CA GLU A 254 28.21 47.55 38.87
C GLU A 254 29.53 48.07 38.28
N ALA A 255 30.43 48.60 39.11
CA ALA A 255 31.77 49.01 38.68
C ALA A 255 32.78 47.84 38.63
N GLY A 256 32.37 46.63 39.00
CA GLY A 256 33.21 45.43 38.93
C GLY A 256 33.33 44.76 37.55
N SER A 257 32.78 45.35 36.48
CA SER A 257 32.84 44.77 35.13
C SER A 257 33.35 45.73 34.05
N SER A 258 33.96 46.86 34.41
CA SER A 258 34.53 47.77 33.41
C SER A 258 35.70 48.56 33.98
N GLY A 259 36.91 48.06 33.73
CA GLY A 259 38.17 48.80 33.85
C GLY A 259 39.11 48.32 34.96
N ASP A 260 39.99 47.37 34.64
CA ASP A 260 41.44 47.61 34.63
C ASP A 260 42.15 46.43 33.94
N ASP A 261 42.43 46.57 32.65
CA ASP A 261 43.31 45.67 31.90
C ASP A 261 44.76 46.03 32.23
N GLN A 262 45.28 45.48 33.32
CA GLN A 262 46.72 45.30 33.49
C GLN A 262 47.05 43.90 34.03
N ALA A 263 47.52 43.08 33.09
CA ALA A 263 48.39 41.90 33.21
C ALA A 263 48.64 41.33 34.63
N GLN A 264 47.81 40.36 35.03
CA GLN A 264 48.28 39.24 35.85
C GLN A 264 47.47 37.99 35.47
N GLU A 265 48.16 36.97 34.98
CA GLU A 265 47.60 35.70 34.50
C GLU A 265 46.59 35.10 35.51
N ARG A 266 45.30 35.18 35.17
CA ARG A 266 44.22 34.45 35.83
C ARG A 266 43.49 33.61 34.78
N PRO A 267 43.05 32.39 35.12
CA PRO A 267 42.39 31.51 34.17
C PRO A 267 41.12 32.17 33.60
N PRO A 268 40.81 31.92 32.32
CA PRO A 268 39.73 32.59 31.61
C PRO A 268 38.38 32.41 32.30
N TRP A 269 37.54 33.44 32.22
CA TRP A 269 36.27 33.57 32.94
C TRP A 269 35.33 32.35 32.79
N PHE A 270 35.41 31.62 31.68
CA PHE A 270 34.64 30.40 31.46
C PHE A 270 35.03 29.27 32.44
N LEU A 271 36.31 29.15 32.81
CA LEU A 271 36.76 28.17 33.81
C LEU A 271 36.24 28.51 35.21
N ARG A 272 36.15 29.82 35.53
CA ARG A 272 35.51 30.28 36.77
C ARG A 272 34.01 30.03 36.77
N ALA A 273 33.33 30.37 35.67
CA ALA A 273 31.91 30.10 35.50
C ALA A 273 31.60 28.60 35.61
N ILE A 274 32.46 27.71 35.09
CA ILE A 274 32.31 26.25 35.27
C ILE A 274 32.54 25.86 36.74
N SER A 275 33.56 26.44 37.41
CA SER A 275 33.92 26.08 38.79
C SER A 275 32.97 26.59 39.89
N GLU A 276 32.20 27.67 39.63
CA GLU A 276 31.20 28.17 40.57
C GLU A 276 29.90 27.34 40.48
N ASN A 277 29.40 26.89 41.63
CA ASN A 277 28.19 26.05 41.75
C ASN A 277 28.27 24.70 41.02
N LEU A 278 29.48 24.10 40.95
CA LEU A 278 29.73 22.83 40.25
C LEU A 278 28.76 21.71 40.68
N GLY A 279 28.49 21.57 41.98
CA GLY A 279 27.56 20.56 42.49
C GLY A 279 26.12 20.74 41.97
N GLN A 280 25.67 21.97 41.75
CA GLN A 280 24.33 22.25 41.23
C GLN A 280 24.23 21.98 39.73
N LYS A 281 25.30 22.27 38.98
CA LYS A 281 25.36 21.94 37.55
C LYS A 281 25.37 20.44 37.32
N PHE A 282 26.11 19.70 38.16
CA PHE A 282 26.08 18.24 38.17
C PHE A 282 24.70 17.70 38.55
N ALA A 283 24.06 18.26 39.59
CA ALA A 283 22.71 17.85 39.98
C ALA A 283 21.68 18.15 38.87
N ALA A 284 21.79 19.29 38.21
CA ALA A 284 20.92 19.66 37.10
C ALA A 284 21.11 18.73 35.89
N LEU A 285 22.35 18.40 35.55
CA LEU A 285 22.69 17.47 34.48
C LEU A 285 22.16 16.06 34.77
N LEU A 286 22.35 15.57 36.01
CA LEU A 286 21.88 14.26 36.43
C LEU A 286 20.34 14.19 36.36
N LEU A 287 19.65 15.21 36.90
CA LEU A 287 18.19 15.28 36.88
C LEU A 287 17.64 15.43 35.45
N ALA A 288 18.29 16.23 34.61
CA ALA A 288 17.94 16.35 33.19
C ALA A 288 18.10 15.01 32.47
N SER A 289 19.22 14.33 32.68
CA SER A 289 19.49 13.03 32.05
C SER A 289 18.51 11.95 32.54
N LEU A 290 18.12 11.97 33.82
CA LEU A 290 17.14 11.07 34.41
C LEU A 290 15.74 11.28 33.79
N VAL A 291 15.27 12.53 33.76
CA VAL A 291 13.97 12.89 33.18
C VAL A 291 13.94 12.58 31.69
N PHE A 292 15.02 12.91 30.97
CA PHE A 292 15.15 12.61 29.56
C PHE A 292 15.12 11.11 29.28
N TYR A 293 15.85 10.31 30.06
CA TYR A 293 15.87 8.86 29.93
C TYR A 293 14.49 8.23 30.17
N GLY A 294 13.75 8.70 31.19
CA GLY A 294 12.38 8.24 31.45
C GLY A 294 11.41 8.62 30.33
N ALA A 295 11.50 9.85 29.81
CA ALA A 295 10.71 10.28 28.66
C ALA A 295 11.06 9.48 27.40
N TYR A 296 12.33 9.17 27.19
CA TYR A 296 12.81 8.39 26.03
C TYR A 296 12.28 6.95 26.08
N GLN A 297 12.38 6.27 27.22
CA GLN A 297 11.81 4.92 27.40
C GLN A 297 10.29 4.88 27.26
N SER A 298 9.59 5.86 27.84
CA SER A 298 8.13 5.99 27.74
C SER A 298 7.64 6.17 26.28
N ASN A 299 8.50 6.64 25.39
CA ASN A 299 8.10 7.01 24.03
C ASN A 299 8.40 5.90 23.00
N THR A 300 9.09 4.82 23.37
CA THR A 300 9.24 3.63 22.51
C THR A 300 8.09 2.65 22.73
N GLY A 301 7.53 2.13 21.64
CA GLY A 301 6.46 1.13 21.69
C GLY A 301 6.61 0.11 20.58
N ASN A 302 5.69 -0.85 20.56
CA ASN A 302 5.55 -1.83 19.49
C ASN A 302 4.16 -1.69 18.86
N LEU A 303 4.07 -1.85 17.54
CA LEU A 303 2.84 -1.87 16.78
C LEU A 303 2.84 -3.12 15.90
N ASN A 304 1.80 -3.95 16.03
CA ASN A 304 1.57 -5.05 15.10
C ASN A 304 0.52 -4.63 14.07
N LEU A 305 0.83 -4.82 12.79
CA LEU A 305 -0.10 -4.58 11.69
C LEU A 305 -0.35 -5.88 10.94
N ASP A 306 -1.61 -6.29 10.91
CA ASP A 306 -2.06 -7.41 10.10
C ASP A 306 -2.36 -6.91 8.68
N LEU A 307 -1.65 -7.48 7.71
CA LEU A 307 -1.71 -7.10 6.31
C LEU A 307 -2.06 -8.32 5.45
N TYR A 308 -2.79 -8.09 4.37
CA TYR A 308 -3.11 -9.13 3.40
C TYR A 308 -2.07 -9.14 2.28
N LEU A 309 -1.49 -10.29 2.00
CA LEU A 309 -0.62 -10.49 0.84
C LEU A 309 -1.42 -10.30 -0.45
N VAL A 310 -0.91 -9.46 -1.35
CA VAL A 310 -1.49 -9.23 -2.68
C VAL A 310 -0.37 -9.18 -3.71
N GLN A 311 -0.58 -9.79 -4.87
CA GLN A 311 0.35 -9.65 -6.00
C GLN A 311 0.12 -8.31 -6.71
N VAL A 312 1.19 -7.60 -7.08
CA VAL A 312 1.06 -6.36 -7.86
C VAL A 312 0.34 -6.62 -9.18
N GLY A 313 -0.74 -5.86 -9.42
CA GLY A 313 -1.57 -5.96 -10.63
C GLY A 313 -2.80 -6.85 -10.50
N THR A 314 -3.00 -7.56 -9.39
CA THR A 314 -4.28 -8.25 -9.11
C THR A 314 -5.26 -7.31 -8.36
N PRO A 315 -6.58 -7.47 -8.56
CA PRO A 315 -7.56 -6.69 -7.82
C PRO A 315 -7.45 -6.99 -6.32
N ILE A 316 -7.29 -5.94 -5.52
CA ILE A 316 -7.22 -6.04 -4.06
C ILE A 316 -8.59 -6.50 -3.54
N PRO A 317 -8.67 -7.61 -2.77
CA PRO A 317 -9.92 -8.07 -2.16
C PRO A 317 -10.59 -6.96 -1.34
N ALA A 318 -11.93 -6.91 -1.31
CA ALA A 318 -12.66 -5.88 -0.55
C ALA A 318 -12.29 -5.88 0.95
N GLN A 319 -11.96 -7.05 1.51
CA GLN A 319 -11.53 -7.23 2.89
C GLN A 319 -10.11 -6.69 3.16
N ALA A 320 -9.28 -6.52 2.11
CA ALA A 320 -7.89 -6.09 2.19
C ALA A 320 -7.68 -4.58 1.88
N GLN A 321 -8.76 -3.82 1.67
CA GLN A 321 -8.66 -2.40 1.33
C GLN A 321 -8.04 -1.59 2.49
N GLY A 322 -6.89 -0.97 2.21
CA GLY A 322 -6.15 -0.14 3.18
C GLY A 322 -5.27 -0.91 4.17
N LYS A 323 -5.22 -2.25 4.07
CA LYS A 323 -4.33 -3.15 4.82
C LYS A 323 -3.69 -4.18 3.87
N ALA A 324 -3.28 -3.74 2.68
CA ALA A 324 -2.69 -4.62 1.68
C ALA A 324 -1.16 -4.49 1.68
N LEU A 325 -0.47 -5.63 1.69
CA LEU A 325 0.95 -5.77 1.44
C LEU A 325 1.14 -6.31 0.02
N ALA A 326 1.46 -5.40 -0.90
CA ALA A 326 1.73 -5.71 -2.29
C ALA A 326 3.17 -6.22 -2.46
N VAL A 327 3.32 -7.45 -2.94
CA VAL A 327 4.62 -8.05 -3.23
C VAL A 327 5.00 -7.74 -4.67
N VAL A 328 6.09 -6.98 -4.85
CA VAL A 328 6.67 -6.65 -6.15
C VAL A 328 7.57 -7.83 -6.56
N LEU A 329 7.19 -8.52 -7.62
CA LEU A 329 7.89 -9.69 -8.15
C LEU A 329 8.84 -9.29 -9.30
N PRO A 330 9.93 -10.05 -9.53
CA PRO A 330 10.72 -9.95 -10.75
C PRO A 330 9.87 -10.20 -12.01
N GLN A 331 10.26 -9.62 -13.15
CA GLN A 331 9.50 -9.74 -14.40
C GLN A 331 9.28 -11.21 -14.80
N GLY A 332 8.02 -11.58 -15.09
CA GLY A 332 7.67 -12.95 -15.53
C GLY A 332 7.38 -13.95 -14.41
N HIS A 333 7.54 -13.56 -13.14
CA HIS A 333 7.19 -14.40 -11.99
C HIS A 333 5.75 -14.15 -11.52
N ARG A 334 5.06 -15.21 -11.10
CA ARG A 334 3.78 -15.14 -10.37
C ARG A 334 3.86 -15.97 -9.10
N LEU A 335 3.11 -15.60 -8.06
CA LEU A 335 3.07 -16.38 -6.82
C LEU A 335 2.31 -17.70 -7.05
N SER A 336 2.83 -18.80 -6.53
CA SER A 336 2.26 -20.15 -6.66
C SER A 336 2.45 -20.91 -5.35
N PRO A 337 1.38 -21.31 -4.63
CA PRO A 337 -0.04 -21.02 -4.90
C PRO A 337 -0.35 -19.52 -4.71
N ASN A 338 -1.43 -19.02 -5.32
CA ASN A 338 -1.84 -17.63 -5.19
C ASN A 338 -2.21 -17.32 -3.73
N PRO A 339 -1.38 -16.57 -2.96
CA PRO A 339 -1.63 -16.30 -1.55
C PRO A 339 -2.48 -15.04 -1.36
N THR A 340 -3.16 -14.56 -2.43
CA THR A 340 -3.97 -13.35 -2.36
C THR A 340 -5.06 -13.51 -1.31
N GLY A 341 -4.93 -12.78 -0.19
CA GLY A 341 -5.84 -12.86 0.96
C GLY A 341 -5.30 -13.61 2.18
N GLU A 342 -4.07 -14.13 2.13
CA GLU A 342 -3.37 -14.64 3.33
C GLU A 342 -2.95 -13.47 4.22
N GLU A 343 -3.21 -13.59 5.52
CA GLU A 343 -2.93 -12.57 6.53
C GLU A 343 -1.51 -12.76 7.08
N VAL A 344 -0.73 -11.69 7.09
CA VAL A 344 0.62 -11.67 7.64
C VAL A 344 0.78 -10.48 8.55
N THR A 345 1.38 -10.71 9.71
CA THR A 345 1.56 -9.68 10.73
C THR A 345 3.00 -9.17 10.72
N LEU A 346 3.14 -7.86 10.55
CA LEU A 346 4.40 -7.14 10.70
C LEU A 346 4.46 -6.46 12.06
N SER A 347 5.57 -6.63 12.76
CA SER A 347 5.86 -5.96 14.02
C SER A 347 6.80 -4.78 13.79
N PHE A 348 6.35 -3.59 14.16
CA PHE A 348 7.10 -2.34 14.09
C PHE A 348 7.51 -1.93 15.51
N SER A 349 8.78 -1.61 15.72
CA SER A 349 9.29 -1.10 17.00
C SER A 349 9.94 0.25 16.81
N GLY A 350 9.64 1.23 17.67
CA GLY A 350 10.18 2.57 17.55
C GLY A 350 9.39 3.64 18.32
N PRO A 351 9.63 4.93 18.04
CA PRO A 351 8.93 6.04 18.69
C PRO A 351 7.41 6.00 18.43
N ARG A 352 6.60 6.11 19.49
CA ARG A 352 5.12 6.05 19.43
C ARG A 352 4.51 7.05 18.46
N GLU A 353 5.06 8.26 18.35
CA GLU A 353 4.59 9.26 17.38
C GLU A 353 4.69 8.73 15.94
N LYS A 354 5.79 8.04 15.62
CA LYS A 354 6.03 7.47 14.29
C LYS A 354 5.15 6.23 14.08
N LEU A 355 5.06 5.35 15.09
CA LEU A 355 4.19 4.17 15.03
C LEU A 355 2.71 4.54 14.84
N THR A 356 2.23 5.60 15.49
CA THR A 356 0.83 6.05 15.34
C THR A 356 0.53 6.47 13.90
N ARG A 357 1.48 7.11 13.20
CA ARG A 357 1.33 7.46 11.78
C ARG A 357 1.27 6.21 10.88
N LEU A 358 1.82 5.08 11.31
CA LEU A 358 1.78 3.81 10.56
C LEU A 358 0.42 3.09 10.65
N GLN A 359 -0.43 3.45 11.62
CA GLN A 359 -1.78 2.86 11.77
C GLN A 359 -2.80 3.36 10.73
N GLU A 360 -2.52 4.47 10.04
CA GLU A 360 -3.41 5.00 9.01
C GLU A 360 -3.51 4.03 7.81
N LEU A 361 -4.66 3.99 7.14
CA LEU A 361 -4.88 3.12 5.97
C LEU A 361 -3.88 3.46 4.85
N GLY A 362 -3.26 2.43 4.25
CA GLY A 362 -2.29 2.63 3.16
C GLY A 362 -1.94 1.34 2.43
N LEU A 363 -1.27 1.48 1.28
CA LEU A 363 -0.70 0.36 0.53
C LEU A 363 0.76 0.17 0.92
N TRP A 364 1.08 -1.01 1.43
CA TRP A 364 2.47 -1.41 1.72
C TRP A 364 3.03 -2.14 0.51
N GLN A 365 4.30 -1.91 0.18
CA GLN A 365 4.99 -2.54 -0.94
C GLN A 365 6.33 -3.09 -0.48
N ILE A 366 6.62 -4.33 -0.88
CA ILE A 366 7.89 -5.00 -0.57
C ILE A 366 8.43 -5.69 -1.82
N GLU A 367 9.74 -5.56 -2.04
CA GLU A 367 10.42 -6.21 -3.16
C GLU A 367 10.83 -7.64 -2.78
N ALA A 368 10.43 -8.60 -3.62
CA ALA A 368 10.83 -9.99 -3.48
C ALA A 368 12.06 -10.30 -4.34
N HIS A 369 13.03 -10.99 -3.75
CA HIS A 369 14.26 -11.39 -4.41
C HIS A 369 14.39 -12.91 -4.44
N THR A 370 14.90 -13.45 -5.55
CA THR A 370 15.27 -14.87 -5.63
C THR A 370 16.66 -15.05 -5.03
N PRO A 371 16.90 -16.03 -4.13
CA PRO A 371 18.24 -16.33 -3.66
C PRO A 371 19.14 -16.66 -4.87
N GLY A 372 20.30 -16.01 -4.94
CA GLY A 372 21.25 -16.10 -6.05
C GLY A 372 21.92 -17.47 -6.15
N ALA A 373 21.17 -18.46 -6.60
CA ALA A 373 21.57 -19.73 -7.17
C ALA A 373 20.25 -20.36 -7.65
N ALA A 374 19.98 -20.28 -8.95
CA ALA A 374 18.90 -21.03 -9.56
C ALA A 374 19.27 -22.53 -9.51
N GLU A 375 19.12 -23.16 -8.35
CA GLU A 375 18.92 -24.61 -8.33
C GLU A 375 17.53 -24.82 -8.92
N ASP A 376 17.51 -25.44 -10.10
CA ASP A 376 16.33 -26.00 -10.77
C ASP A 376 15.55 -26.84 -9.76
N SER A 377 14.66 -26.18 -9.02
CA SER A 377 13.78 -26.84 -8.08
C SER A 377 12.84 -27.71 -8.89
N PRO A 378 12.71 -29.01 -8.57
CA PRO A 378 11.88 -29.93 -9.33
C PRO A 378 10.44 -29.40 -9.34
N GLY A 379 9.97 -28.96 -10.51
CA GLY A 379 8.66 -28.32 -10.69
C GLY A 379 8.67 -26.84 -11.07
N GLY A 380 9.83 -26.19 -11.21
CA GLY A 380 9.92 -24.80 -11.73
C GLY A 380 9.46 -23.71 -10.76
N ARG A 381 9.34 -24.05 -9.46
CA ARG A 381 8.98 -23.11 -8.39
C ARG A 381 10.22 -22.64 -7.64
N THR A 382 10.41 -21.34 -7.51
CA THR A 382 11.55 -20.72 -6.81
C THR A 382 11.08 -20.03 -5.54
N ALA A 383 11.71 -20.35 -4.41
CA ALA A 383 11.46 -19.66 -3.14
C ALA A 383 11.84 -18.18 -3.25
N LEU A 384 10.99 -17.30 -2.74
CA LEU A 384 11.23 -15.86 -2.68
C LEU A 384 11.64 -15.44 -1.27
N LEU A 385 12.63 -14.56 -1.20
CA LEU A 385 13.01 -13.86 0.02
C LEU A 385 12.41 -12.45 -0.03
N LEU A 386 11.66 -12.11 1.02
CA LEU A 386 11.10 -10.77 1.22
C LEU A 386 12.08 -9.93 2.02
N ASP A 387 12.63 -8.88 1.39
CA ASP A 387 13.54 -7.97 2.07
C ASP A 387 12.77 -6.83 2.76
N LEU A 388 12.69 -6.89 4.08
CA LEU A 388 12.04 -5.85 4.90
C LEU A 388 12.78 -4.51 4.81
N ALA A 389 14.04 -4.46 4.40
CA ALA A 389 14.78 -3.21 4.21
C ALA A 389 14.22 -2.37 3.05
N GLY A 390 13.61 -3.01 2.04
CA GLY A 390 12.95 -2.37 0.90
C GLY A 390 11.46 -2.08 1.12
N LEU A 391 10.95 -2.21 2.35
CA LEU A 391 9.54 -1.98 2.64
C LEU A 391 9.19 -0.49 2.48
N THR A 392 8.24 -0.20 1.59
CA THR A 392 7.75 1.16 1.36
C THR A 392 6.24 1.23 1.62
N ARG A 393 5.76 2.42 1.99
CA ARG A 393 4.34 2.69 2.19
C ARG A 393 3.91 3.83 1.28
N ASN A 394 2.95 3.58 0.42
CA ASN A 394 2.52 4.51 -0.63
C ASN A 394 3.71 5.06 -1.47
N GLY A 395 4.78 4.25 -1.65
CA GLY A 395 6.00 4.64 -2.35
C GLY A 395 7.01 5.46 -1.54
N VAL A 396 6.81 5.63 -0.23
CA VAL A 396 7.74 6.31 0.68
C VAL A 396 8.46 5.28 1.55
N GLU A 397 9.78 5.37 1.66
CA GLU A 397 10.59 4.51 2.54
C GLU A 397 10.26 4.76 4.02
N LEU A 398 10.36 3.69 4.82
CA LEU A 398 10.24 3.78 6.27
C LEU A 398 11.33 4.67 6.88
N GLU A 399 10.95 5.43 7.90
CA GLU A 399 11.91 6.25 8.64
C GLU A 399 12.93 5.37 9.39
N ARG A 400 14.22 5.71 9.32
CA ARG A 400 15.36 4.95 9.90
C ARG A 400 15.29 4.61 11.39
N GLU A 401 14.31 5.13 12.12
CA GLU A 401 14.13 4.91 13.57
C GLU A 401 12.98 3.95 13.88
N VAL A 402 12.39 3.30 12.86
CA VAL A 402 11.39 2.26 13.02
C VAL A 402 11.98 0.95 12.53
N ASP A 403 12.21 0.03 13.46
CA ASP A 403 12.62 -1.34 13.14
C ASP A 403 11.39 -2.16 12.76
N VAL A 404 11.53 -3.01 11.73
CA VAL A 404 10.45 -3.88 11.24
C VAL A 404 10.91 -5.33 11.29
N SER A 405 10.05 -6.19 11.80
CA SER A 405 10.25 -7.64 11.82
C SER A 405 8.97 -8.40 11.53
N TRP A 406 9.10 -9.66 11.13
CA TRP A 406 7.97 -10.59 11.04
C TRP A 406 7.62 -11.09 12.44
N SER A 407 6.35 -11.07 12.82
CA SER A 407 5.92 -11.59 14.13
C SER A 407 5.96 -13.12 14.19
N GLU A 408 5.62 -13.80 13.10
CA GLU A 408 5.54 -15.26 13.00
C GLU A 408 6.59 -15.87 12.04
N GLY A 409 7.52 -15.06 11.55
CA GLY A 409 8.50 -15.42 10.52
C GLY A 409 8.07 -15.03 9.11
N ALA A 410 9.01 -15.01 8.18
CA ALA A 410 8.71 -14.64 6.79
C ALA A 410 7.79 -15.68 6.14
N PRO A 411 6.71 -15.27 5.46
CA PRO A 411 5.81 -16.21 4.80
C PRO A 411 6.57 -17.00 3.72
N PRO A 412 6.38 -18.33 3.63
CA PRO A 412 7.04 -19.16 2.63
C PRO A 412 6.42 -18.92 1.25
N LEU A 413 6.86 -17.85 0.57
CA LEU A 413 6.41 -17.54 -0.77
C LEU A 413 7.21 -18.32 -1.81
N MET A 414 6.51 -18.98 -2.72
CA MET A 414 7.10 -19.55 -3.92
C MET A 414 6.59 -18.79 -5.15
N SER A 415 7.48 -18.59 -6.12
CA SER A 415 7.15 -18.06 -7.42
C SER A 415 7.31 -19.11 -8.50
N GLU A 416 6.53 -18.99 -9.55
CA GLU A 416 6.62 -19.83 -10.74
C GLU A 416 6.81 -18.91 -11.95
N VAL A 417 7.71 -19.30 -12.86
CA VAL A 417 8.01 -18.52 -14.06
C VAL A 417 6.96 -18.84 -15.12
N PHE A 418 6.31 -17.80 -15.65
CA PHE A 418 5.34 -17.95 -16.73
C PHE A 418 6.04 -17.72 -18.07
N SER A 419 5.74 -18.58 -19.05
CA SER A 419 6.18 -18.41 -20.43
C SER A 419 4.98 -18.40 -21.37
N SER A 420 5.20 -17.90 -22.59
CA SER A 420 4.19 -17.93 -23.64
C SER A 420 4.72 -18.69 -24.86
N VAL A 421 3.87 -19.54 -25.43
CA VAL A 421 4.14 -20.27 -26.66
C VAL A 421 2.97 -20.08 -27.62
N THR A 422 3.24 -19.99 -28.92
CA THR A 422 2.19 -20.01 -29.94
C THR A 422 2.00 -21.44 -30.42
N LEU A 423 0.83 -22.01 -30.16
CA LEU A 423 0.47 -23.37 -30.56
C LEU A 423 -0.37 -23.34 -31.83
N GLN A 424 -0.08 -24.23 -32.78
CA GLN A 424 -0.93 -24.48 -33.94
C GLN A 424 -2.03 -25.48 -33.52
N LEU A 425 -3.29 -25.08 -33.67
CA LEU A 425 -4.43 -25.92 -33.31
C LEU A 425 -4.67 -27.01 -34.37
N ASP A 426 -4.92 -28.23 -33.90
CA ASP A 426 -5.28 -29.37 -34.73
C ASP A 426 -6.53 -30.12 -34.22
N ALA A 427 -7.05 -31.03 -35.03
CA ALA A 427 -8.28 -31.77 -34.72
C ALA A 427 -8.16 -32.73 -33.52
N SER A 428 -6.95 -33.11 -33.10
CA SER A 428 -6.72 -33.95 -31.92
C SER A 428 -6.84 -33.18 -30.60
N MET A 429 -6.76 -31.84 -30.67
CA MET A 429 -6.84 -30.96 -29.50
C MET A 429 -8.28 -30.67 -29.05
N ILE A 430 -9.30 -31.20 -29.74
CA ILE A 430 -10.72 -30.98 -29.45
C ILE A 430 -11.54 -32.27 -29.61
N GLU A 431 -12.47 -32.49 -28.71
CA GLU A 431 -13.49 -33.54 -28.86
C GLU A 431 -14.71 -32.98 -29.60
N ILE A 432 -15.08 -33.59 -30.73
CA ILE A 432 -16.27 -33.19 -31.51
C ILE A 432 -17.30 -34.30 -31.40
N ASN A 433 -18.47 -33.98 -30.84
CA ASN A 433 -19.58 -34.90 -30.72
C ASN A 433 -20.58 -34.66 -31.88
N GLY A 434 -20.74 -35.68 -32.72
CA GLY A 434 -21.68 -35.68 -33.84
C GLY A 434 -23.00 -36.40 -33.59
N ALA A 435 -23.34 -36.77 -32.35
CA ALA A 435 -24.52 -37.58 -32.05
C ALA A 435 -25.85 -36.94 -32.48
N ASP A 436 -25.92 -35.60 -32.46
CA ASP A 436 -27.11 -34.86 -32.88
C ASP A 436 -27.12 -34.53 -34.38
N LEU A 437 -26.09 -34.92 -35.13
CA LEU A 437 -26.03 -34.74 -36.58
C LEU A 437 -27.05 -35.66 -37.26
N ASP A 438 -27.72 -35.16 -38.29
CA ASP A 438 -28.64 -35.98 -39.08
C ASP A 438 -27.89 -37.16 -39.72
N GLU A 439 -28.42 -38.37 -39.56
CA GLU A 439 -27.82 -39.64 -39.99
C GLU A 439 -27.48 -39.71 -41.49
N ARG A 440 -28.08 -38.83 -42.31
CA ARG A 440 -27.75 -38.68 -43.73
C ARG A 440 -26.39 -38.04 -43.98
N TYR A 441 -25.77 -37.50 -42.95
CA TYR A 441 -24.54 -36.73 -43.02
C TYR A 441 -23.50 -37.26 -42.03
N GLU A 442 -22.23 -37.12 -42.40
CA GLU A 442 -21.11 -37.44 -41.54
C GLU A 442 -20.12 -36.27 -41.53
N MET A 443 -19.39 -36.11 -40.43
CA MET A 443 -18.35 -35.09 -40.34
C MET A 443 -17.10 -35.55 -41.11
N ASP A 444 -16.39 -34.61 -41.72
CA ASP A 444 -15.08 -34.85 -42.32
C ASP A 444 -13.96 -34.36 -41.37
N PRO A 445 -13.32 -35.26 -40.58
CA PRO A 445 -12.30 -34.86 -39.62
C PRO A 445 -11.03 -34.33 -40.27
N THR A 446 -10.81 -34.58 -41.57
CA THR A 446 -9.57 -34.18 -42.27
C THR A 446 -9.54 -32.72 -42.68
N ARG A 447 -10.69 -32.05 -42.62
CA ARG A 447 -10.89 -30.68 -43.12
C ARG A 447 -11.33 -29.69 -42.04
N ILE A 448 -11.19 -30.05 -40.77
CA ILE A 448 -11.51 -29.14 -39.66
C ILE A 448 -10.57 -27.94 -39.70
N VAL A 449 -11.14 -26.73 -39.61
CA VAL A 449 -10.37 -25.48 -39.60
C VAL A 449 -10.66 -24.69 -38.33
N PHE A 450 -9.61 -24.17 -37.70
CA PHE A 450 -9.70 -23.30 -36.53
C PHE A 450 -9.45 -21.84 -36.92
N HIS A 451 -10.25 -20.96 -36.32
CA HIS A 451 -10.16 -19.52 -36.48
C HIS A 451 -10.03 -18.86 -35.08
N PRO A 452 -8.85 -18.34 -34.71
CA PRO A 452 -7.56 -18.41 -35.43
C PRO A 452 -6.91 -19.81 -35.33
N SER A 453 -6.07 -20.16 -36.30
CA SER A 453 -5.36 -21.46 -36.35
C SER A 453 -4.10 -21.53 -35.46
N HIS A 454 -3.58 -20.37 -35.07
CA HIS A 454 -2.45 -20.24 -34.16
C HIS A 454 -2.89 -19.43 -32.95
N VAL A 455 -2.70 -19.99 -31.76
CA VAL A 455 -3.15 -19.37 -30.52
C VAL A 455 -1.98 -19.20 -29.55
N PRO A 456 -1.73 -17.97 -29.07
CA PRO A 456 -0.81 -17.74 -27.96
C PRO A 456 -1.40 -18.27 -26.66
N LEU A 457 -0.66 -19.20 -26.05
CA LEU A 457 -0.90 -19.76 -24.71
C LEU A 457 0.09 -19.10 -23.74
N THR A 458 -0.35 -18.84 -22.52
CA THR A 458 0.51 -18.39 -21.42
C THR A 458 0.24 -19.22 -20.18
N GLY A 459 1.29 -19.69 -19.53
CA GLY A 459 1.19 -20.42 -18.27
C GLY A 459 2.54 -20.81 -17.70
N PRO A 460 2.58 -21.70 -16.69
CA PRO A 460 3.82 -22.14 -16.07
C PRO A 460 4.81 -22.73 -17.08
N GLN A 461 6.07 -22.32 -17.00
CA GLN A 461 7.11 -22.68 -17.96
C GLN A 461 7.31 -24.20 -18.09
N THR A 462 7.16 -24.94 -16.99
CA THR A 462 7.24 -26.41 -16.95
C THR A 462 6.13 -27.07 -17.76
N ILE A 463 4.90 -26.58 -17.60
CA ILE A 463 3.71 -27.09 -18.31
C ILE A 463 3.77 -26.69 -19.79
N ILE A 464 4.17 -25.45 -20.10
CA ILE A 464 4.36 -24.99 -21.48
C ILE A 464 5.45 -25.81 -22.18
N ALA A 465 6.53 -26.18 -21.48
CA ALA A 465 7.57 -27.05 -22.03
C ALA A 465 7.06 -28.47 -22.31
N GLN A 466 6.22 -29.04 -21.44
CA GLN A 466 5.58 -30.35 -21.65
C GLN A 466 4.56 -30.32 -22.81
N LEU A 467 3.74 -29.27 -22.89
CA LEU A 467 2.82 -29.02 -24.01
C LEU A 467 3.58 -28.94 -25.35
N GLY A 468 4.72 -28.25 -25.39
CA GLY A 468 5.57 -28.16 -26.57
C GLY A 468 6.22 -29.50 -26.97
N GLN A 469 6.37 -30.44 -26.03
CA GLN A 469 6.93 -31.78 -26.25
C GLN A 469 5.86 -32.86 -26.48
N GLY A 470 4.57 -32.54 -26.33
CA GLY A 470 3.46 -33.47 -26.50
C GLY A 470 3.36 -34.56 -25.42
N THR A 471 3.87 -34.31 -24.21
CA THR A 471 4.03 -35.30 -23.13
C THR A 471 2.98 -35.19 -22.01
N THR A 472 1.85 -34.53 -22.26
CA THR A 472 0.84 -34.24 -21.23
C THR A 472 -0.30 -35.27 -21.21
N ASP A 473 -0.64 -35.78 -20.01
CA ASP A 473 -1.72 -36.76 -19.79
C ASP A 473 -3.13 -36.12 -19.62
N GLU A 474 -3.27 -34.80 -19.69
CA GLU A 474 -4.52 -34.08 -19.37
C GLU A 474 -5.61 -34.09 -20.47
N GLY A 475 -5.36 -34.82 -21.56
CA GLY A 475 -6.30 -34.94 -22.68
C GLY A 475 -6.39 -33.68 -23.55
N PRO A 476 -7.49 -33.47 -24.30
CA PRO A 476 -7.60 -32.37 -25.26
C PRO A 476 -7.53 -30.99 -24.60
N LEU A 477 -6.91 -30.04 -25.30
CA LEU A 477 -6.71 -28.66 -24.85
C LEU A 477 -8.02 -27.86 -24.83
N LEU A 478 -8.85 -28.05 -25.86
CA LEU A 478 -10.08 -27.30 -26.08
C LEU A 478 -11.29 -28.04 -25.52
N SER A 479 -12.29 -27.27 -25.10
CA SER A 479 -13.58 -27.80 -24.67
C SER A 479 -14.29 -28.46 -25.85
N GLY A 480 -14.92 -29.61 -25.59
CA GLY A 480 -15.65 -30.33 -26.62
C GLY A 480 -16.82 -29.54 -27.20
N VAL A 481 -17.15 -29.79 -28.46
CA VAL A 481 -18.26 -29.12 -29.18
C VAL A 481 -19.25 -30.13 -29.74
N HIS A 482 -20.51 -29.72 -29.84
CA HIS A 482 -21.60 -30.55 -30.35
C HIS A 482 -22.06 -30.03 -31.72
N LEU A 483 -22.07 -30.91 -32.71
CA LEU A 483 -22.68 -30.62 -34.00
C LEU A 483 -24.20 -30.56 -33.84
N GLY A 484 -24.85 -29.57 -34.43
CA GLY A 484 -26.31 -29.52 -34.49
C GLY A 484 -26.87 -30.40 -35.61
N ALA A 485 -28.18 -30.60 -35.60
CA ALA A 485 -28.91 -31.36 -36.63
C ALA A 485 -28.96 -30.70 -38.03
N GLY A 486 -28.21 -29.61 -38.24
CA GLY A 486 -28.20 -28.85 -39.49
C GLY A 486 -27.59 -29.62 -40.66
N HIS A 487 -28.03 -29.26 -41.87
CA HIS A 487 -27.59 -29.87 -43.14
C HIS A 487 -26.61 -28.97 -43.91
N GLU A 488 -26.02 -27.98 -43.25
CA GLU A 488 -25.05 -27.06 -43.85
C GLU A 488 -23.76 -27.81 -44.18
N SER A 489 -23.09 -27.42 -45.28
CA SER A 489 -21.83 -28.05 -45.71
C SER A 489 -20.69 -27.89 -44.70
N SER A 490 -20.81 -26.93 -43.78
CA SER A 490 -19.96 -26.78 -42.61
C SER A 490 -20.74 -26.12 -41.48
N GLN A 491 -20.44 -26.51 -40.23
CA GLN A 491 -21.01 -25.89 -39.04
C GLN A 491 -19.90 -25.15 -38.28
N ARG A 492 -20.15 -23.87 -37.95
CA ARG A 492 -19.23 -23.06 -37.15
C ARG A 492 -19.63 -23.08 -35.69
N LEU A 493 -18.75 -23.59 -34.85
CA LEU A 493 -18.96 -23.74 -33.42
C LEU A 493 -17.92 -22.94 -32.64
N THR A 494 -18.26 -22.54 -31.43
CA THR A 494 -17.33 -21.84 -30.53
C THR A 494 -16.79 -22.79 -29.49
N THR A 495 -15.49 -22.75 -29.27
CA THR A 495 -14.82 -23.44 -28.17
C THR A 495 -13.89 -22.50 -27.40
N GLY A 496 -13.41 -22.97 -26.25
CA GLY A 496 -12.46 -22.29 -25.38
C GLY A 496 -11.61 -23.30 -24.62
N LEU A 497 -10.72 -22.81 -23.78
CA LEU A 497 -9.85 -23.66 -22.96
C LEU A 497 -10.69 -24.56 -22.05
N ARG A 498 -10.31 -25.83 -21.93
CA ARG A 498 -10.94 -26.75 -20.97
C ARG A 498 -10.64 -26.29 -19.54
N THR A 499 -11.57 -26.52 -18.61
CA THR A 499 -11.44 -26.12 -17.20
C THR A 499 -10.18 -26.68 -16.54
N ALA A 500 -9.82 -27.94 -16.83
CA ALA A 500 -8.61 -28.59 -16.30
C ALA A 500 -7.35 -27.74 -16.52
N TRP A 501 -7.09 -27.29 -17.76
CA TRP A 501 -5.95 -26.44 -18.08
C TRP A 501 -6.00 -25.06 -17.40
N THR A 502 -7.20 -24.52 -17.18
CA THR A 502 -7.38 -23.26 -16.46
C THR A 502 -7.02 -23.40 -14.98
N GLU A 503 -7.33 -24.55 -14.37
CA GLU A 503 -6.99 -24.87 -12.98
C GLU A 503 -5.47 -25.00 -12.77
N VAL A 504 -4.73 -25.49 -13.78
CA VAL A 504 -3.26 -25.55 -13.74
C VAL A 504 -2.60 -24.26 -14.24
N GLY A 505 -3.36 -23.17 -14.40
CA GLY A 505 -2.84 -21.83 -14.66
C GLY A 505 -2.50 -21.52 -16.11
N ILE A 506 -2.97 -22.32 -17.07
CA ILE A 506 -2.87 -22.02 -18.50
C ILE A 506 -3.98 -21.04 -18.89
N THR A 507 -3.63 -20.08 -19.73
CA THR A 507 -4.57 -19.07 -20.27
C THR A 507 -4.39 -18.94 -21.78
N LEU A 508 -5.52 -18.81 -22.48
CA LEU A 508 -5.55 -18.46 -23.90
C LEU A 508 -5.57 -16.93 -24.03
N ASN A 509 -4.65 -16.37 -24.80
CA ASN A 509 -4.63 -14.93 -25.09
C ASN A 509 -5.52 -14.58 -26.30
N VAL A 510 -6.68 -15.23 -26.40
CA VAL A 510 -7.71 -14.98 -27.40
C VAL A 510 -9.08 -15.06 -26.74
N SER A 511 -10.01 -14.21 -27.16
CA SER A 511 -11.35 -14.12 -26.55
C SER A 511 -12.29 -15.23 -27.01
N ARG A 512 -12.06 -15.81 -28.20
CA ARG A 512 -12.93 -16.83 -28.81
C ARG A 512 -12.14 -17.65 -29.83
N ILE A 513 -12.36 -18.96 -29.85
CA ILE A 513 -11.89 -19.85 -30.92
C ILE A 513 -13.13 -20.38 -31.64
N GLU A 514 -13.20 -20.15 -32.94
CA GLU A 514 -14.22 -20.74 -33.80
C GLU A 514 -13.63 -21.97 -34.49
N VAL A 515 -14.38 -23.07 -34.47
CA VAL A 515 -14.06 -24.30 -35.19
C VAL A 515 -15.09 -24.50 -36.27
N GLU A 516 -14.63 -24.58 -37.52
CA GLU A 516 -15.46 -24.90 -38.67
C GLU A 516 -15.33 -26.40 -38.94
N VAL A 517 -16.43 -27.12 -38.71
CA VAL A 517 -16.50 -28.58 -38.92
C VAL A 517 -17.26 -28.85 -40.22
N PRO A 518 -16.59 -29.33 -41.27
CA PRO A 518 -17.25 -29.67 -42.52
C PRO A 518 -18.06 -30.95 -42.37
N VAL A 519 -19.24 -30.93 -43.00
CA VAL A 519 -20.21 -32.02 -42.99
C VAL A 519 -20.47 -32.42 -44.43
N ARG A 520 -20.46 -33.73 -44.70
CA ARG A 520 -20.70 -34.28 -46.05
C ARG A 520 -21.85 -35.29 -46.02
N PRO A 521 -22.64 -35.38 -47.10
CA PRO A 521 -23.67 -36.41 -47.20
C PRO A 521 -23.02 -37.80 -47.29
N VAL A 522 -23.58 -38.77 -46.56
CA VAL A 522 -23.14 -40.17 -46.57
C VAL A 522 -23.51 -40.81 -47.91
N GLU A 523 -22.56 -41.50 -48.53
CA GLU A 523 -22.80 -42.27 -49.76
C GLU A 523 -23.23 -43.69 -49.41
N VAL A 524 -24.44 -44.07 -49.83
CA VAL A 524 -25.05 -45.37 -49.55
C VAL A 524 -25.29 -46.11 -50.86
N GLU A 525 -24.76 -47.32 -50.98
CA GLU A 525 -25.16 -48.26 -52.02
C GLU A 525 -26.53 -48.84 -51.69
N CYS A 526 -27.53 -48.48 -52.48
CA CYS A 526 -28.87 -49.01 -52.34
C CYS A 526 -28.89 -50.46 -52.81
N ARG A 527 -28.82 -50.76 -54.10
CA ARG A 527 -28.88 -52.17 -54.55
C ARG A 527 -28.37 -52.30 -55.97
N ALA A 528 -27.84 -53.47 -56.29
CA ALA A 528 -27.69 -53.92 -57.67
C ALA A 528 -29.05 -54.36 -58.25
N LEU A 529 -29.43 -53.78 -59.38
CA LEU A 529 -30.60 -54.16 -60.16
C LEU A 529 -30.18 -54.83 -61.46
N ASP A 530 -30.87 -55.92 -61.79
CA ASP A 530 -30.82 -56.53 -63.11
C ASP A 530 -31.91 -55.91 -63.99
N LEU A 531 -31.52 -55.21 -65.04
CA LEU A 531 -32.44 -54.60 -66.00
C LEU A 531 -32.32 -55.29 -67.34
N VAL A 532 -33.48 -55.62 -67.93
CA VAL A 532 -33.53 -56.17 -69.29
C VAL A 532 -33.17 -55.05 -70.26
N ILE A 533 -32.21 -55.31 -71.14
CA ILE A 533 -31.75 -54.34 -72.14
C ILE A 533 -32.70 -54.40 -73.34
N GLY A 534 -33.30 -53.27 -73.69
CA GLY A 534 -34.05 -53.14 -74.94
C GLY A 534 -33.10 -52.91 -76.13
N LEU A 535 -33.39 -53.50 -77.28
CA LEU A 535 -32.81 -53.04 -78.55
C LEU A 535 -33.75 -52.00 -79.13
N GLN A 536 -33.21 -50.84 -79.49
CA GLN A 536 -34.00 -49.76 -80.06
C GLN A 536 -33.31 -49.20 -81.30
N HIS A 537 -34.12 -48.98 -82.34
CA HIS A 537 -33.73 -48.20 -83.51
C HIS A 537 -34.13 -46.76 -83.21
N LEU A 538 -33.18 -45.83 -83.20
CA LEU A 538 -33.45 -44.42 -82.91
C LEU A 538 -33.64 -43.59 -84.18
N ASP A 539 -33.31 -44.13 -85.36
CA ASP A 539 -33.66 -43.50 -86.64
C ASP A 539 -35.19 -43.53 -86.90
N PRO A 540 -35.89 -42.38 -86.93
CA PRO A 540 -37.33 -42.30 -87.17
C PRO A 540 -37.74 -42.65 -88.60
N THR A 541 -36.79 -42.80 -89.53
CA THR A 541 -37.04 -43.18 -90.92
C THR A 541 -36.88 -44.67 -91.19
N TYR A 542 -36.56 -45.45 -90.16
CA TYR A 542 -36.38 -46.89 -90.26
C TYR A 542 -37.70 -47.62 -90.54
N ASP A 543 -37.72 -48.38 -91.64
CA ASP A 543 -38.78 -49.32 -91.98
C ASP A 543 -38.20 -50.74 -91.94
N PRO A 544 -38.66 -51.61 -91.02
CA PRO A 544 -38.16 -52.98 -90.88
C PRO A 544 -38.36 -53.85 -92.12
N GLY A 545 -39.18 -53.42 -93.09
CA GLY A 545 -39.46 -54.19 -94.30
C GLY A 545 -38.57 -53.92 -95.52
N THR A 546 -37.74 -52.87 -95.54
CA THR A 546 -37.14 -52.38 -96.80
C THR A 546 -35.63 -52.11 -96.79
N SER A 547 -34.93 -52.33 -95.69
CA SER A 547 -33.47 -52.13 -95.60
C SER A 547 -32.77 -53.41 -95.15
N GLY A 548 -31.58 -53.70 -95.69
CA GLY A 548 -30.70 -54.80 -95.26
C GLY A 548 -30.16 -54.56 -93.84
N ALA A 549 -31.09 -54.49 -92.89
CA ALA A 549 -30.89 -54.11 -91.52
C ALA A 549 -30.19 -55.25 -90.80
N ARG A 550 -29.18 -54.90 -89.99
CA ARG A 550 -28.53 -55.86 -89.10
C ARG A 550 -29.55 -56.26 -88.05
N GLU A 551 -30.13 -57.45 -88.18
CA GLU A 551 -31.05 -57.97 -87.20
C GLU A 551 -30.22 -58.54 -86.03
N PHE A 552 -30.38 -57.98 -84.85
CA PHE A 552 -29.72 -58.48 -83.64
C PHE A 552 -30.73 -59.30 -82.83
N GLU A 553 -30.28 -60.44 -82.28
CA GLU A 553 -31.13 -61.22 -81.39
C GLU A 553 -31.45 -60.38 -80.15
N ALA A 554 -32.72 -60.36 -79.73
CA ALA A 554 -33.15 -59.67 -78.51
C ALA A 554 -32.25 -60.14 -77.35
N PRO A 555 -31.49 -59.24 -76.72
CA PRO A 555 -30.49 -59.65 -75.75
C PRO A 555 -31.21 -60.32 -74.59
N SER A 556 -30.96 -61.62 -74.40
CA SER A 556 -31.25 -62.33 -73.14
C SER A 556 -30.33 -61.85 -71.99
N LYS A 557 -29.45 -60.89 -72.27
CA LYS A 557 -28.51 -60.29 -71.35
C LYS A 557 -29.20 -59.22 -70.51
N ARG A 558 -28.97 -59.30 -69.20
CA ARG A 558 -29.41 -58.30 -68.22
C ARG A 558 -28.22 -57.39 -67.92
N ALA A 559 -28.45 -56.08 -67.89
CA ALA A 559 -27.47 -55.11 -67.38
C ALA A 559 -27.55 -55.12 -65.85
N GLN A 560 -26.41 -55.36 -65.20
CA GLN A 560 -26.29 -55.20 -63.76
C GLN A 560 -25.91 -53.74 -63.44
N VAL A 561 -26.69 -53.12 -62.55
CA VAL A 561 -26.59 -51.70 -62.25
C VAL A 561 -26.62 -51.47 -60.76
N SER A 562 -25.57 -50.86 -60.20
CA SER A 562 -25.54 -50.43 -58.80
C SER A 562 -26.06 -49.01 -58.64
N ILE A 563 -27.01 -48.84 -57.71
CA ILE A 563 -27.60 -47.55 -57.35
C ILE A 563 -26.89 -47.01 -56.12
N PHE A 564 -26.28 -45.84 -56.25
CA PHE A 564 -25.67 -45.10 -55.15
C PHE A 564 -26.48 -43.83 -54.86
N THR A 565 -26.57 -43.50 -53.58
CA THR A 565 -27.26 -42.30 -53.12
C THR A 565 -26.38 -41.50 -52.18
N ARG A 566 -26.52 -40.17 -52.15
CA ARG A 566 -25.80 -39.29 -51.23
C ARG A 566 -26.79 -38.49 -50.40
N GLY A 567 -26.83 -38.76 -49.10
CA GLY A 567 -27.70 -38.04 -48.17
C GLY A 567 -29.21 -38.20 -48.43
N LEU A 568 -29.64 -39.28 -49.10
CA LEU A 568 -31.06 -39.55 -49.39
C LEU A 568 -31.70 -40.63 -48.51
N VAL A 569 -30.89 -41.52 -47.94
CA VAL A 569 -31.37 -42.62 -47.09
C VAL A 569 -31.19 -42.22 -45.62
N ARG A 570 -32.28 -42.22 -44.86
CA ARG A 570 -32.27 -41.93 -43.41
C ARG A 570 -32.14 -43.22 -42.60
N GLY A 571 -31.76 -43.11 -41.34
CA GLY A 571 -31.69 -44.25 -40.44
C GLY A 571 -30.33 -44.92 -40.40
N ASP A 572 -30.02 -45.54 -39.26
CA ASP A 572 -29.04 -46.64 -39.20
C ASP A 572 -29.41 -47.71 -40.24
N PRO A 573 -28.43 -48.34 -40.93
CA PRO A 573 -28.62 -49.53 -41.77
C PRO A 573 -29.58 -50.61 -41.24
N ASN A 574 -29.77 -50.70 -39.92
CA ASN A 574 -30.66 -51.67 -39.28
C ASN A 574 -32.08 -51.15 -38.98
N SER A 575 -32.38 -49.89 -39.29
CA SER A 575 -33.68 -49.28 -39.00
C SER A 575 -34.73 -49.57 -40.07
N ASP A 576 -35.99 -49.64 -39.66
CA ASP A 576 -37.13 -49.78 -40.58
C ASP A 576 -37.19 -48.62 -41.59
N ASP A 577 -36.78 -47.43 -41.15
CA ASP A 577 -36.77 -46.23 -41.98
C ASP A 577 -35.71 -46.29 -43.09
N TRP A 578 -34.53 -46.86 -42.80
CA TRP A 578 -33.47 -47.10 -43.79
C TRP A 578 -33.90 -48.10 -44.84
N VAL A 579 -34.49 -49.23 -44.41
CA VAL A 579 -35.01 -50.26 -45.33
C VAL A 579 -36.11 -49.69 -46.22
N ALA A 580 -37.01 -48.87 -45.65
CA ALA A 580 -38.11 -48.26 -46.37
C ALA A 580 -37.64 -47.21 -47.40
N ASP A 581 -36.72 -46.31 -47.02
CA ASP A 581 -36.17 -45.30 -47.93
C ASP A 581 -35.39 -45.97 -49.08
N ARG A 582 -34.52 -46.93 -48.79
CA ARG A 582 -33.76 -47.70 -49.78
C ARG A 582 -34.67 -48.46 -50.75
N SER A 583 -35.71 -49.12 -50.23
CA SER A 583 -36.68 -49.85 -51.07
C SER A 583 -37.46 -48.90 -51.98
N ALA A 584 -37.84 -47.72 -51.47
CA ALA A 584 -38.54 -46.70 -52.26
C ALA A 584 -37.65 -46.16 -53.40
N ILE A 585 -36.37 -45.90 -53.14
CA ILE A 585 -35.40 -45.44 -54.15
C ILE A 585 -35.18 -46.51 -55.22
N VAL A 586 -34.96 -47.77 -54.82
CA VAL A 586 -34.78 -48.89 -55.76
C VAL A 586 -36.03 -49.10 -56.62
N GLY A 587 -37.22 -49.01 -56.01
CA GLY A 587 -38.50 -49.08 -56.71
C GLY A 587 -38.68 -47.97 -57.74
N PHE A 588 -38.32 -46.74 -57.38
CA PHE A 588 -38.33 -45.58 -58.28
C PHE A 588 -37.40 -45.78 -59.48
N VAL A 589 -36.13 -46.16 -59.23
CA VAL A 589 -35.17 -46.42 -60.32
C VAL A 589 -35.67 -47.54 -61.22
N LYS A 590 -36.18 -48.65 -60.67
CA LYS A 590 -36.73 -49.75 -61.47
C LYS A 590 -37.94 -49.32 -62.34
N LYS A 591 -38.79 -48.42 -61.82
CA LYS A 591 -39.99 -47.95 -62.52
C LYS A 591 -39.64 -47.07 -63.71
N HIS A 592 -38.65 -46.19 -63.58
CA HIS A 592 -38.38 -45.13 -64.56
C HIS A 592 -37.12 -45.33 -65.39
N LEU A 593 -36.11 -46.05 -64.89
CA LEU A 593 -34.93 -46.34 -65.69
C LEU A 593 -35.28 -47.31 -66.81
N ARG A 594 -35.02 -46.90 -68.04
CA ARG A 594 -34.98 -47.79 -69.20
C ARG A 594 -33.55 -47.86 -69.70
N VAL A 595 -33.12 -49.08 -69.97
CA VAL A 595 -31.78 -49.38 -70.44
C VAL A 595 -31.93 -49.96 -71.82
N PHE A 596 -31.26 -49.35 -72.80
CA PHE A 596 -31.35 -49.79 -74.18
C PHE A 596 -30.00 -49.66 -74.88
N VAL A 597 -29.88 -50.33 -76.00
CA VAL A 597 -28.78 -50.16 -76.93
C VAL A 597 -29.34 -49.61 -78.22
N ASP A 598 -28.79 -48.49 -78.65
CA ASP A 598 -29.03 -47.96 -79.97
C ASP A 598 -28.29 -48.82 -81.00
N VAL A 599 -29.06 -49.47 -81.86
CA VAL A 599 -28.55 -50.37 -82.89
C VAL A 599 -27.90 -49.58 -84.03
N ASP A 600 -28.36 -48.35 -84.27
CA ASP A 600 -27.84 -47.46 -85.32
C ASP A 600 -26.44 -46.93 -84.98
N ALA A 601 -26.15 -46.79 -83.69
CA ALA A 601 -24.88 -46.29 -83.20
C ALA A 601 -23.74 -47.31 -83.27
N ILE A 602 -23.99 -48.55 -83.71
CA ILE A 602 -22.98 -49.62 -83.77
C ILE A 602 -22.11 -49.45 -85.04
N PRO A 603 -20.79 -49.25 -84.91
CA PRO A 603 -19.92 -49.13 -86.07
C PRO A 603 -19.96 -50.37 -86.98
N PRO A 604 -19.83 -50.21 -88.31
CA PRO A 604 -19.78 -51.33 -89.24
C PRO A 604 -18.59 -52.26 -88.91
N GLY A 605 -18.87 -53.56 -88.74
CA GLY A 605 -17.89 -54.58 -88.35
C GLY A 605 -17.69 -54.76 -86.83
N SER A 606 -18.32 -53.92 -85.99
CA SER A 606 -18.40 -54.14 -84.53
C SER A 606 -19.70 -54.83 -84.16
N ASN A 607 -19.67 -55.58 -83.05
CA ASN A 607 -20.85 -56.08 -82.35
C ASN A 607 -20.90 -55.62 -80.89
N ARG A 608 -20.08 -54.63 -80.52
CA ARG A 608 -20.11 -53.99 -79.19
C ARG A 608 -20.79 -52.63 -79.29
N SER A 609 -21.67 -52.34 -78.34
CA SER A 609 -22.30 -51.04 -78.19
C SER A 609 -22.33 -50.60 -76.74
N ARG A 610 -22.33 -49.29 -76.53
CA ARG A 610 -22.46 -48.70 -75.21
C ARG A 610 -23.92 -48.76 -74.77
N ILE A 611 -24.14 -49.15 -73.53
CA ILE A 611 -25.46 -49.12 -72.92
C ILE A 611 -25.88 -47.66 -72.76
N GLN A 612 -27.06 -47.33 -73.28
CA GLN A 612 -27.69 -46.03 -73.11
C GLN A 612 -28.83 -46.12 -72.09
N THR A 613 -29.08 -45.02 -71.41
CA THR A 613 -30.14 -44.88 -70.42
C THR A 613 -31.15 -43.85 -70.89
N LEU A 614 -32.43 -44.13 -70.63
CA LEU A 614 -33.51 -43.18 -70.83
C LEU A 614 -34.32 -43.05 -69.54
N GLY A 615 -34.74 -41.83 -69.24
CA GLY A 615 -35.78 -41.55 -68.24
C GLY A 615 -35.29 -41.13 -66.85
N LEU A 616 -33.98 -41.02 -66.60
CA LEU A 616 -33.44 -40.55 -65.31
C LEU A 616 -32.40 -39.42 -65.41
N ASP A 617 -32.29 -38.76 -66.57
CA ASP A 617 -31.28 -37.72 -66.81
C ASP A 617 -31.42 -36.51 -65.85
N ASP A 618 -32.65 -36.05 -65.58
CA ASP A 618 -32.99 -35.22 -64.41
C ASP A 618 -34.15 -35.85 -63.65
N TRP A 619 -33.85 -36.93 -62.91
CA TRP A 619 -34.81 -37.71 -62.12
C TRP A 619 -35.70 -36.87 -61.19
N ARG A 620 -35.31 -35.63 -60.88
CA ARG A 620 -36.08 -34.71 -60.03
C ARG A 620 -37.35 -34.20 -60.72
N GLU A 621 -37.37 -34.13 -62.06
CA GLU A 621 -38.58 -33.77 -62.82
C GLU A 621 -39.70 -34.79 -62.67
N LEU A 622 -39.34 -36.03 -62.31
CA LEU A 622 -40.29 -37.12 -62.06
C LEU A 622 -40.82 -37.14 -60.63
N LEU A 623 -40.22 -36.37 -59.70
CA LEU A 623 -40.64 -36.34 -58.30
C LEU A 623 -42.08 -35.87 -58.07
N PRO A 624 -42.62 -34.84 -58.78
CA PRO A 624 -44.02 -34.43 -58.62
C PRO A 624 -45.03 -35.51 -59.04
N LEU A 625 -44.61 -36.47 -59.85
CA LEU A 625 -45.43 -37.59 -60.32
C LEU A 625 -45.39 -38.79 -59.36
N GLU A 626 -44.51 -38.76 -58.36
CA GLU A 626 -44.38 -39.78 -57.33
C GLU A 626 -45.05 -39.35 -56.03
N ALA A 627 -45.86 -40.25 -55.45
CA ALA A 627 -46.47 -40.04 -54.14
C ALA A 627 -45.73 -40.86 -53.07
N GLY A 628 -45.60 -40.29 -51.87
CA GLY A 628 -45.13 -41.02 -50.69
C GLY A 628 -43.66 -40.80 -50.33
N ARG A 629 -43.03 -41.84 -49.78
CA ARG A 629 -41.80 -41.75 -48.97
C ARG A 629 -40.56 -41.31 -49.76
N PHE A 630 -40.43 -41.72 -51.03
CA PHE A 630 -39.33 -41.30 -51.92
C PHE A 630 -39.35 -39.79 -52.18
N ALA A 631 -40.49 -39.23 -52.60
CA ALA A 631 -40.63 -37.79 -52.85
C ALA A 631 -40.35 -36.95 -51.60
N GLN A 632 -40.64 -37.48 -50.41
CA GLN A 632 -40.31 -36.84 -49.14
C GLN A 632 -38.81 -36.92 -48.81
N ALA A 633 -38.17 -38.06 -49.05
CA ALA A 633 -36.73 -38.27 -48.83
C ALA A 633 -35.86 -37.40 -49.76
N CYS A 634 -36.34 -37.11 -50.97
CA CYS A 634 -35.62 -36.34 -51.99
C CYS A 634 -35.87 -34.82 -51.95
N LYS A 635 -36.56 -34.30 -50.94
CA LYS A 635 -36.76 -32.84 -50.79
C LYS A 635 -35.42 -32.14 -50.60
N GLY A 636 -35.04 -31.28 -51.56
CA GLY A 636 -33.79 -30.51 -51.52
C GLY A 636 -32.58 -31.24 -52.11
N ALA A 637 -32.77 -32.41 -52.74
CA ALA A 637 -31.70 -33.18 -53.37
C ALA A 637 -31.15 -32.52 -54.65
N ALA A 638 -29.84 -32.66 -54.86
CA ALA A 638 -29.14 -32.28 -56.08
C ALA A 638 -29.23 -33.41 -57.13
N PRO A 639 -29.06 -33.11 -58.44
CA PRO A 639 -29.09 -34.12 -59.51
C PRO A 639 -28.12 -35.29 -59.25
N GLY A 640 -26.94 -34.98 -58.72
CA GLY A 640 -25.87 -35.94 -58.45
C GLY A 640 -26.04 -36.78 -57.18
N ASP A 641 -27.09 -36.56 -56.39
CA ASP A 641 -27.34 -37.31 -55.15
C ASP A 641 -27.89 -38.71 -55.42
N LEU A 642 -28.35 -38.99 -56.64
CA LEU A 642 -28.69 -40.33 -57.13
C LEU A 642 -27.77 -40.65 -58.31
N ARG A 643 -26.89 -41.63 -58.14
CA ARG A 643 -25.96 -42.07 -59.18
C ARG A 643 -26.19 -43.53 -59.53
N ILE A 644 -26.16 -43.80 -60.82
CA ILE A 644 -26.39 -45.11 -61.39
C ILE A 644 -25.10 -45.54 -62.07
N VAL A 645 -24.54 -46.67 -61.65
CA VAL A 645 -23.27 -47.18 -62.16
C VAL A 645 -23.52 -48.55 -62.78
N PHE A 646 -23.09 -48.71 -64.03
CA PHE A 646 -23.16 -49.98 -64.74
C PHE A 646 -21.88 -50.78 -64.47
N ASP A 647 -22.04 -52.05 -64.12
CA ASP A 647 -20.90 -52.95 -63.89
C ASP A 647 -20.14 -53.19 -65.20
N GLU A 648 -20.88 -53.36 -66.31
CA GLU A 648 -20.35 -53.40 -67.67
C GLU A 648 -21.04 -52.32 -68.54
N PRO A 649 -20.36 -51.22 -68.87
CA PRO A 649 -20.96 -50.10 -69.62
C PRO A 649 -21.11 -50.38 -71.13
N GLU A 650 -20.49 -51.45 -71.62
CA GLU A 650 -20.58 -51.91 -73.01
C GLU A 650 -21.04 -53.36 -73.06
N ILE A 651 -21.86 -53.66 -74.05
CA ILE A 651 -22.37 -55.01 -74.24
C ILE A 651 -22.05 -55.51 -75.65
N GLN A 652 -21.72 -56.78 -75.74
CA GLN A 652 -21.56 -57.48 -77.00
C GLN A 652 -22.89 -58.10 -77.44
N LEU A 653 -23.38 -57.70 -78.61
CA LEU A 653 -24.58 -58.22 -79.26
C LEU A 653 -24.25 -59.35 -80.24
N VAL A 654 -25.25 -60.19 -80.52
CA VAL A 654 -25.15 -61.29 -81.49
C VAL A 654 -25.98 -60.89 -82.71
N GLU A 655 -25.32 -60.76 -83.85
CA GLU A 655 -25.95 -60.45 -85.13
C GLU A 655 -26.53 -61.74 -85.73
N ILE A 656 -27.81 -61.71 -86.13
CA ILE A 656 -28.50 -62.81 -86.80
C ILE A 656 -28.03 -62.80 -88.25
N GLN A 657 -27.37 -63.88 -88.68
CA GLN A 657 -27.07 -64.08 -90.09
C GLN A 657 -28.34 -64.56 -90.80
N GLU A 658 -28.82 -63.81 -91.80
CA GLU A 658 -29.96 -64.21 -92.63
C GLU A 658 -29.73 -65.58 -93.29
N VAL A 659 -30.69 -66.49 -93.12
CA VAL A 659 -30.81 -67.74 -93.89
C VAL A 659 -31.60 -67.42 -95.17
N PRO A 660 -31.11 -67.73 -96.39
CA PRO A 660 -31.85 -67.42 -97.61
C PRO A 660 -33.15 -68.23 -97.71
N SER A 661 -34.29 -67.55 -97.92
CA SER A 661 -35.59 -68.16 -98.18
C SER A 661 -35.79 -68.42 -99.69
N ASN A 662 -35.83 -69.71 -100.06
CA ASN A 662 -36.19 -70.34 -101.36
C ASN A 662 -37.74 -70.25 -101.61
N PRO A 663 -38.41 -70.62 -102.75
CA PRO A 663 -38.01 -71.16 -104.07
C PRO A 663 -38.71 -70.54 -105.32
N ALA A 664 -38.36 -70.96 -106.54
CA ALA A 664 -39.09 -70.63 -107.78
C ALA A 664 -39.64 -71.90 -108.51
N PRO A 665 -40.94 -71.96 -108.86
CA PRO A 665 -41.53 -73.01 -109.72
C PRO A 665 -41.77 -72.52 -111.18
N PRO A 666 -42.18 -73.40 -112.13
CA PRO A 666 -41.68 -73.46 -113.51
C PRO A 666 -42.59 -72.80 -114.57
N ASP A 667 -42.05 -72.54 -115.78
CA ASP A 667 -42.87 -72.51 -117.00
C ASP A 667 -42.11 -72.81 -118.32
N LYS A 668 -42.68 -73.80 -119.03
CA LYS A 668 -42.95 -73.99 -120.48
C LYS A 668 -41.95 -73.68 -121.61
N VAL A 669 -41.77 -74.76 -122.38
CA VAL A 669 -41.45 -74.95 -123.83
C VAL A 669 -41.99 -73.87 -124.78
N PRO A 670 -41.30 -73.63 -125.92
CA PRO A 670 -41.95 -73.55 -127.23
C PRO A 670 -41.38 -74.59 -128.21
N ASN A 671 -42.27 -75.21 -128.99
CA ASN A 671 -41.97 -76.21 -130.00
C ASN A 671 -42.20 -75.62 -131.41
N SER A 672 -41.43 -76.13 -132.38
CA SER A 672 -41.53 -76.03 -133.87
C SER A 672 -41.25 -74.65 -134.51
N GLY A 673 -40.53 -74.53 -135.63
CA GLY A 673 -39.91 -75.49 -136.56
C GLY A 673 -39.61 -74.81 -137.92
N GLU A 674 -38.70 -75.43 -138.69
CA GLU A 674 -38.33 -75.19 -140.12
C GLU A 674 -37.40 -74.00 -140.49
N GLN A 675 -36.08 -74.23 -140.49
CA GLN A 675 -35.26 -74.57 -141.69
C GLN A 675 -33.85 -75.02 -141.29
#